data_AF-A0A2I0QEM2-F1
#
_entry.id   AF-A0A2I0QEM2-F1
#
_cell.length_a   1.000
_cell.length_b   1.000
_cell.length_c   1.000
_cell.angle_alpha   90.00
_cell.angle_beta   90.00
_cell.angle_gamma   90.00
#
_symmetry.space_group_name_H-M   'P 1'
#
loop_
_entity.id
_entity.type
_entity.pdbx_description
1 polymer ?
#
loop_
_entity_poly.entity_id
_entity_poly.type
_entity_poly.pdbx_seq_one_letter_code
_entity_poly.pdbx_strand_id
1 'polypeptide(L)'
;MIDLNELKRKINEQVGEATLERDYVIGWILKSIYEDDLLKDILIFKGGTALRKGYFSEYRFSADLDFTAINYVDENVLKTRFEGIIKKSAEDSGISFLEIEFEQTRDEYNEEAFEIKIPFIGPRQHKNSPPKIKVQITRYEKLFFKPEERELIHLYSDNKDCKAKLKVYSLEEIIGEKLRALHQRVRPRDLYDLHYLLTTQNINKIRVCECFLKKCEHKKVDWNIDPFEKSDDFKNAWNSSLEHLIINVPDFNDVVKRVKGEMSAIKNMCRIIKNRDLILLAEIGALIHDIGKLNEFFIKKQSIEGENDPILKDYLHGSVLEYDSGTNINFYPNNKALESSAKKLKDLLERVEISYQNSKSYKSDLYLLLKQHHPDKQQTQRFPDKIVELLSISDSFDAGEDRGNANNKQSMCKTYKSTAFGYEKDVDVDFNIERKNIYVSAINLINACDIDKIKDNRDKFIDILKESLGKSLGMTARAANDVSLWEHSYMTASIMKALLCEGILNKEEKEFPVVKNKQEILGRYLFSWGDIPENSTELIKFLKDDLKMEWVENAEIKKSMEWVENAEIKKSNDGKIITATNEEKSIRFKLNKEKGKVILEVSSEKNYKYELRENNSKLNIYLGPFKILSIDWDFFDFISQSHKIPDVSGRVEILREIKEEVKRLIETEFLLGNCIYEDDYGLHFLIPASFSEEKIIKEGIYKIINTKTEGILVPYVSSTASGGSLVKLLSEAKGILENKIREKEIDIDFKPEWIKKWNESNTNLPKNKLVCNVCSKGFYCDGNAEEICEVCKRIRDKGRKEKPPQTTFIDEIAWNGKDYENIALVVLNFNLKHWLDGEHIKSLFLNLKWKEGKDMKGLHGKIMKQLKGNFVWNENTQKTIKQSVSELLEEKTIVIRDNSISNLSNLMIKEIQSRIDKNETLRDVLTDEQKNHTLTICVFKNIEFLDKDTIPKSPSPSRMMRVWNNTREFFEELEKGICEKALTLDRCIIEVNKIPDVGAGAWESEISANDKKAKKCEIIFKENECITVTPHINNFIEENKNKELIIKIIDKEWENFQKKFSSKFKEKRTIRGYRTISLSPNMFMFLVPSSKAVEIIKEAKDRYMKQFGKVYGKLPLNAGVVFFKRKTPFYACLDSARRFINCFKDEEMRKK
;
A
#
# COMPACT_ATOMS: atom_id res chain seq x y z
N MET A 1 8.44 -55.43 -11.12
CA MET A 1 9.70 -54.67 -11.19
C MET A 1 9.97 -54.27 -12.62
N ILE A 2 10.39 -53.03 -12.86
CA ILE A 2 10.84 -52.58 -14.19
C ILE A 2 12.07 -53.34 -14.68
N ASP A 3 12.29 -53.35 -16.00
CA ASP A 3 13.48 -53.97 -16.59
C ASP A 3 14.71 -53.02 -16.57
N LEU A 4 15.90 -53.60 -16.70
CA LEU A 4 17.16 -52.84 -16.78
C LEU A 4 17.22 -51.96 -18.04
N ASN A 5 16.52 -52.32 -19.11
CA ASN A 5 16.52 -51.56 -20.36
C ASN A 5 15.75 -50.24 -20.20
N GLU A 6 14.73 -50.18 -19.34
CA GLU A 6 14.02 -48.96 -19.00
C GLU A 6 14.93 -48.01 -18.22
N LEU A 7 15.67 -48.49 -17.23
CA LEU A 7 16.69 -47.69 -16.56
C LEU A 7 17.68 -47.14 -17.59
N LYS A 8 18.18 -48.00 -18.48
CA LYS A 8 19.12 -47.62 -19.56
C LYS A 8 18.57 -46.59 -20.54
N ARG A 9 17.28 -46.68 -20.90
CA ARG A 9 16.61 -45.68 -21.75
C ARG A 9 16.42 -44.32 -21.06
N LYS A 10 16.38 -44.31 -19.72
CA LYS A 10 16.26 -43.10 -18.91
C LYS A 10 17.62 -42.53 -18.49
N ILE A 11 18.72 -43.25 -18.73
CA ILE A 11 20.07 -42.70 -18.61
C ILE A 11 20.21 -41.53 -19.59
N ASN A 12 20.81 -40.45 -19.11
CA ASN A 12 21.41 -39.42 -19.96
C ASN A 12 22.92 -39.37 -19.66
N GLU A 13 23.67 -38.57 -20.41
CA GLU A 13 25.14 -38.55 -20.37
C GLU A 13 25.78 -38.28 -18.98
N GLN A 14 25.01 -37.83 -17.97
CA GLN A 14 25.55 -37.40 -16.67
C GLN A 14 24.98 -38.14 -15.44
N VAL A 15 23.77 -38.73 -15.49
CA VAL A 15 23.20 -39.49 -14.37
C VAL A 15 23.29 -41.00 -14.59
N GLY A 16 24.13 -41.66 -13.79
CA GLY A 16 24.39 -43.10 -13.90
C GLY A 16 23.24 -44.00 -13.45
N GLU A 17 23.26 -45.25 -13.93
CA GLU A 17 22.27 -46.30 -13.62
C GLU A 17 22.00 -46.48 -12.13
N ALA A 18 23.03 -46.39 -11.30
CA ALA A 18 22.92 -46.60 -9.85
C ALA A 18 22.06 -45.53 -9.16
N THR A 19 22.09 -44.29 -9.64
CA THR A 19 21.28 -43.19 -9.09
C THR A 19 19.81 -43.37 -9.45
N LEU A 20 19.53 -43.76 -10.71
CA LEU A 20 18.17 -44.06 -11.17
C LEU A 20 17.57 -45.27 -10.46
N GLU A 21 18.36 -46.32 -10.27
CA GLU A 21 17.92 -47.51 -9.54
C GLU A 21 17.50 -47.16 -8.10
N ARG A 22 18.27 -46.33 -7.39
CA ARG A 22 17.89 -45.87 -6.04
C ARG A 22 16.63 -45.01 -6.06
N ASP A 23 16.51 -44.09 -7.01
CA ASP A 23 15.31 -43.25 -7.14
C ASP A 23 14.05 -44.09 -7.41
N TYR A 24 14.16 -45.15 -8.22
CA TYR A 24 13.09 -46.12 -8.44
C TYR A 24 12.68 -46.84 -7.15
N VAL A 25 13.64 -47.40 -6.41
CA VAL A 25 13.39 -48.15 -5.17
C VAL A 25 12.78 -47.26 -4.08
N ILE A 26 13.22 -45.99 -3.99
CA ILE A 26 12.67 -45.00 -3.05
C ILE A 26 11.16 -44.81 -3.24
N GLY A 27 10.65 -44.84 -4.47
CA GLY A 27 9.21 -44.70 -4.74
C GLY A 27 8.40 -45.79 -4.05
N TRP A 28 8.84 -47.04 -4.19
CA TRP A 28 8.19 -48.21 -3.57
C TRP A 28 8.25 -48.19 -2.05
N ILE A 29 9.40 -47.83 -1.47
CA ILE A 29 9.53 -47.67 -0.01
C ILE A 29 8.58 -46.58 0.49
N LEU A 30 8.53 -45.42 -0.18
CA LEU A 30 7.64 -44.32 0.19
C LEU A 30 6.17 -44.72 0.12
N LYS A 31 5.76 -45.44 -0.94
CA LYS A 31 4.40 -45.99 -1.03
C LYS A 31 4.07 -46.84 0.19
N SER A 32 4.92 -47.81 0.52
CA SER A 32 4.66 -48.71 1.64
C SER A 32 4.69 -48.00 3.00
N ILE A 33 5.51 -46.97 3.20
CA ILE A 33 5.50 -46.14 4.42
C ILE A 33 4.14 -45.41 4.56
N TYR A 34 3.66 -44.77 3.49
CA TYR A 34 2.43 -43.97 3.53
C TYR A 34 1.13 -44.81 3.41
N GLU A 35 1.26 -46.11 3.19
CA GLU A 35 0.16 -47.08 3.32
C GLU A 35 0.13 -47.79 4.68
N ASP A 36 1.17 -47.66 5.52
CA ASP A 36 1.13 -48.18 6.89
C ASP A 36 0.24 -47.29 7.77
N ASP A 37 -0.66 -47.92 8.51
CA ASP A 37 -1.69 -47.22 9.27
C ASP A 37 -1.16 -46.36 10.42
N LEU A 38 0.05 -46.61 10.90
CA LEU A 38 0.67 -45.83 11.97
C LEU A 38 1.62 -44.78 11.38
N LEU A 39 2.53 -45.19 10.51
CA LEU A 39 3.63 -44.35 10.06
C LEU A 39 3.17 -43.22 9.13
N LYS A 40 2.09 -43.40 8.35
CA LYS A 40 1.50 -42.35 7.51
C LYS A 40 1.07 -41.10 8.30
N ASP A 41 0.74 -41.27 9.58
CA ASP A 41 0.28 -40.19 10.46
C ASP A 41 1.40 -39.61 11.33
N ILE A 42 2.51 -40.33 11.48
CA ILE A 42 3.63 -39.91 12.34
C ILE A 42 4.82 -39.36 11.56
N LEU A 43 5.14 -39.93 10.41
CA LEU A 43 6.32 -39.57 9.63
C LEU A 43 6.00 -38.49 8.59
N ILE A 44 6.58 -37.32 8.79
CA ILE A 44 6.46 -36.20 7.85
C ILE A 44 7.74 -36.10 7.03
N PHE A 45 7.60 -36.21 5.71
CA PHE A 45 8.71 -36.29 4.77
C PHE A 45 9.34 -34.91 4.51
N LYS A 46 10.68 -34.86 4.43
CA LYS A 46 11.45 -33.62 4.23
C LYS A 46 12.73 -33.86 3.40
N GLY A 47 13.54 -32.81 3.28
CA GLY A 47 14.85 -32.89 2.63
C GLY A 47 14.82 -32.86 1.09
N GLY A 48 15.94 -33.23 0.47
CA GLY A 48 16.10 -33.16 -0.99
C GLY A 48 15.25 -34.18 -1.75
N THR A 49 15.01 -35.35 -1.15
CA THR A 49 14.20 -36.41 -1.76
C THR A 49 12.71 -36.06 -1.72
N ALA A 50 12.26 -35.33 -0.71
CA ALA A 50 10.90 -34.75 -0.69
C ALA A 50 10.67 -33.77 -1.84
N LEU A 51 11.66 -32.93 -2.17
CA LEU A 51 11.57 -32.04 -3.33
C LEU A 51 11.41 -32.84 -4.63
N ARG A 52 12.19 -33.91 -4.80
CA ARG A 52 12.17 -34.78 -5.99
C ARG A 52 10.87 -35.59 -6.12
N LYS A 53 10.41 -36.20 -5.03
CA LYS A 53 9.31 -37.17 -5.01
C LYS A 53 7.94 -36.56 -4.70
N GLY A 54 7.88 -35.36 -4.13
CA GLY A 54 6.62 -34.69 -3.76
C GLY A 54 6.33 -33.39 -4.50
N TYR A 55 7.35 -32.71 -5.06
CA TYR A 55 7.15 -31.39 -5.68
C TYR A 55 7.54 -31.32 -7.16
N PHE A 56 8.70 -31.88 -7.54
CA PHE A 56 9.34 -31.56 -8.82
C PHE A 56 9.83 -32.80 -9.58
N SER A 57 9.19 -33.08 -10.72
CA SER A 57 9.53 -34.19 -11.62
C SER A 57 10.81 -34.00 -12.43
N GLU A 58 11.42 -32.80 -12.42
CA GLU A 58 12.68 -32.49 -13.12
C GLU A 58 13.70 -31.82 -12.16
N TYR A 59 13.85 -32.41 -10.96
CA TYR A 59 14.75 -31.96 -9.91
C TYR A 59 15.95 -32.88 -9.75
N ARG A 60 16.99 -32.42 -9.04
CA ARG A 60 18.18 -33.23 -8.78
C ARG A 60 17.85 -34.52 -8.06
N PHE A 61 18.61 -35.57 -8.34
CA PHE A 61 18.47 -36.83 -7.64
C PHE A 61 18.95 -36.74 -6.18
N SER A 62 18.38 -37.61 -5.34
CA SER A 62 18.67 -37.71 -3.92
C SER A 62 18.42 -39.15 -3.47
N ALA A 63 19.31 -39.70 -2.64
CA ALA A 63 19.32 -41.13 -2.29
C ALA A 63 18.90 -41.43 -0.83
N ASP A 64 18.74 -40.38 -0.02
CA ASP A 64 18.43 -40.49 1.41
C ASP A 64 16.95 -40.15 1.67
N LEU A 65 16.30 -40.80 2.62
CA LEU A 65 14.94 -40.52 3.04
C LEU A 65 14.95 -39.84 4.42
N ASP A 66 14.61 -38.55 4.47
CA ASP A 66 14.60 -37.78 5.72
C ASP A 66 13.16 -37.57 6.21
N PHE A 67 12.90 -37.92 7.46
CA PHE A 67 11.60 -37.73 8.10
C PHE A 67 11.72 -36.99 9.44
N THR A 68 10.69 -36.22 9.76
CA THR A 68 10.42 -35.78 11.12
C THR A 68 9.27 -36.59 11.70
N ALA A 69 9.48 -37.19 12.87
CA ALA A 69 8.44 -37.88 13.62
C ALA A 69 7.73 -36.89 14.54
N ILE A 70 6.41 -36.69 14.35
CA ILE A 70 5.65 -35.70 15.16
C ILE A 70 5.17 -36.25 16.51
N ASN A 71 5.17 -37.59 16.68
CA ASN A 71 4.79 -38.28 17.91
C ASN A 71 5.90 -39.25 18.33
N TYR A 72 5.90 -39.64 19.62
CA TYR A 72 6.77 -40.72 20.09
C TYR A 72 6.43 -42.03 19.39
N VAL A 73 7.47 -42.77 19.00
CA VAL A 73 7.35 -44.15 18.53
C VAL A 73 8.43 -44.95 19.23
N ASP A 74 8.02 -46.03 19.88
CA ASP A 74 8.93 -46.99 20.48
C ASP A 74 9.85 -47.62 19.42
N GLU A 75 11.11 -47.84 19.78
CA GLU A 75 12.13 -48.38 18.88
C GLU A 75 11.72 -49.73 18.28
N ASN A 76 11.24 -50.66 19.11
CA ASN A 76 10.87 -52.00 18.67
C ASN A 76 9.65 -51.96 17.75
N VAL A 77 8.70 -51.07 18.05
CA VAL A 77 7.54 -50.82 17.18
C VAL A 77 8.01 -50.27 15.83
N LEU A 78 8.89 -49.26 15.82
CA LEU A 78 9.40 -48.66 14.59
C LEU A 78 10.16 -49.69 13.74
N LYS A 79 11.03 -50.48 14.36
CA LYS A 79 11.77 -51.57 13.69
C LYS A 79 10.83 -52.59 13.07
N THR A 80 9.86 -53.10 13.84
CA THR A 80 8.86 -54.08 13.37
C THR A 80 8.05 -53.54 12.20
N ARG A 81 7.66 -52.26 12.26
CA ARG A 81 6.92 -51.60 11.17
C ARG A 81 7.76 -51.47 9.91
N PHE A 82 9.03 -51.11 10.03
CA PHE A 82 9.94 -51.05 8.88
C PHE A 82 10.21 -52.42 8.26
N GLU A 83 10.35 -53.48 9.05
CA GLU A 83 10.41 -54.85 8.53
C GLU A 83 9.15 -55.20 7.70
N GLY A 84 7.96 -54.80 8.18
CA GLY A 84 6.71 -54.91 7.45
C GLY A 84 6.65 -54.09 6.16
N ILE A 85 7.13 -52.83 6.19
CA ILE A 85 7.24 -51.95 5.01
C ILE A 85 8.08 -52.60 3.93
N ILE A 86 9.22 -53.18 4.31
CA ILE A 86 10.14 -53.83 3.38
C ILE A 86 9.52 -55.07 2.75
N LYS A 87 8.85 -55.91 3.55
CA LYS A 87 8.13 -57.07 3.04
C LYS A 87 7.05 -56.66 2.03
N LYS A 88 6.24 -55.66 2.38
CA LYS A 88 5.20 -55.12 1.49
C LYS A 88 5.79 -54.51 0.22
N SER A 89 6.87 -53.74 0.35
CA SER A 89 7.58 -53.17 -0.80
C SER A 89 8.09 -54.28 -1.73
N ALA A 90 8.59 -55.39 -1.19
CA ALA A 90 9.03 -56.54 -1.98
C ALA A 90 7.87 -57.20 -2.74
N GLU A 91 6.75 -57.43 -2.06
CA GLU A 91 5.53 -58.04 -2.63
C GLU A 91 4.95 -57.18 -3.77
N ASP A 92 4.82 -55.87 -3.56
CA ASP A 92 4.21 -54.96 -4.53
C ASP A 92 5.10 -54.70 -5.75
N SER A 93 6.42 -54.64 -5.55
CA SER A 93 7.36 -54.18 -6.59
C SER A 93 8.14 -55.31 -7.26
N GLY A 94 8.32 -56.45 -6.60
CA GLY A 94 9.25 -57.52 -7.00
C GLY A 94 10.73 -57.21 -6.73
N ILE A 95 11.05 -56.13 -6.02
CA ILE A 95 12.42 -55.82 -5.55
C ILE A 95 12.77 -56.76 -4.41
N SER A 96 13.98 -57.32 -4.41
CA SER A 96 14.45 -58.11 -3.28
C SER A 96 15.15 -57.21 -2.27
N PHE A 97 14.62 -57.13 -1.06
CA PHE A 97 15.26 -56.41 0.04
C PHE A 97 15.94 -57.39 0.99
N LEU A 98 17.05 -56.96 1.58
CA LEU A 98 17.78 -57.73 2.59
C LEU A 98 17.43 -57.22 4.00
N GLU A 99 17.99 -57.86 5.02
CA GLU A 99 17.80 -57.46 6.42
C GLU A 99 18.18 -55.99 6.63
N ILE A 100 17.31 -55.24 7.31
CA ILE A 100 17.54 -53.83 7.59
C ILE A 100 18.58 -53.68 8.70
N GLU A 101 19.48 -52.70 8.55
CA GLU A 101 20.33 -52.25 9.64
C GLU A 101 19.58 -51.12 10.35
N PHE A 102 19.22 -51.32 11.62
CA PHE A 102 18.47 -50.34 12.41
C PHE A 102 19.34 -49.88 13.59
N GLU A 103 19.51 -48.56 13.72
CA GLU A 103 20.32 -47.94 14.76
C GLU A 103 19.61 -46.73 15.37
N GLN A 104 19.47 -46.71 16.69
CA GLN A 104 19.09 -45.49 17.41
C GLN A 104 20.31 -44.60 17.60
N THR A 105 20.44 -43.60 16.73
CA THR A 105 21.56 -42.64 16.72
C THR A 105 21.49 -41.60 17.84
N ARG A 106 20.33 -41.42 18.48
CA ARG A 106 20.15 -40.56 19.66
C ARG A 106 19.03 -41.08 20.55
N ASP A 107 19.34 -41.18 21.84
CA ASP A 107 18.44 -41.66 22.90
C ASP A 107 18.30 -40.62 24.02
N GLU A 108 17.73 -39.47 23.66
CA GLU A 108 17.34 -38.42 24.60
C GLU A 108 15.82 -38.26 24.53
N TYR A 109 15.17 -38.15 25.68
CA TYR A 109 13.71 -38.04 25.76
C TYR A 109 13.20 -36.84 24.96
N ASN A 110 12.27 -37.08 24.03
CA ASN A 110 11.75 -36.11 23.03
C ASN A 110 12.77 -35.61 21.99
N GLU A 111 13.96 -36.22 21.94
CA GLU A 111 15.00 -35.91 20.97
C GLU A 111 15.53 -37.14 20.21
N GLU A 112 14.74 -38.20 20.18
CA GLU A 112 15.12 -39.49 19.62
C GLU A 112 15.42 -39.37 18.11
N ALA A 113 16.39 -40.15 17.65
CA ALA A 113 16.79 -40.18 16.25
C ALA A 113 17.19 -41.60 15.82
N PHE A 114 16.67 -42.02 14.68
CA PHE A 114 16.89 -43.37 14.14
C PHE A 114 17.50 -43.29 12.74
N GLU A 115 18.43 -44.18 12.48
CA GLU A 115 19.00 -44.43 11.16
C GLU A 115 18.69 -45.86 10.76
N ILE A 116 18.08 -46.03 9.58
CA ILE A 116 17.74 -47.33 9.01
C ILE A 116 18.42 -47.43 7.65
N LYS A 117 19.22 -48.47 7.42
CA LYS A 117 19.78 -48.76 6.10
C LYS A 117 19.07 -49.99 5.55
N ILE A 118 18.55 -49.85 4.35
CA ILE A 118 17.75 -50.85 3.66
C ILE A 118 18.56 -51.34 2.45
N PRO A 119 19.29 -52.47 2.55
CA PRO A 119 19.99 -53.04 1.42
C PRO A 119 19.00 -53.70 0.45
N PHE A 120 19.23 -53.56 -0.85
CA PHE A 120 18.32 -54.09 -1.87
C PHE A 120 19.05 -54.63 -3.11
N ILE A 121 18.38 -55.52 -3.83
CA ILE A 121 18.77 -56.03 -5.14
C ILE A 121 17.67 -55.61 -6.12
N GLY A 122 17.96 -54.56 -6.89
CA GLY A 122 17.04 -53.96 -7.84
C GLY A 122 17.23 -54.47 -9.27
N PRO A 123 16.75 -53.72 -10.28
CA PRO A 123 16.86 -54.09 -11.69
C PRO A 123 18.30 -54.33 -12.19
N ARG A 124 19.33 -53.75 -11.55
CA ARG A 124 20.74 -53.98 -11.91
C ARG A 124 21.29 -55.32 -11.40
N GLN A 125 20.55 -56.04 -10.56
CA GLN A 125 20.92 -57.37 -10.05
C GLN A 125 22.29 -57.42 -9.35
N HIS A 126 22.70 -56.33 -8.70
CA HIS A 126 23.96 -56.24 -7.95
C HIS A 126 23.85 -57.02 -6.62
N LYS A 127 24.41 -58.24 -6.59
CA LYS A 127 24.41 -59.12 -5.41
C LYS A 127 25.65 -58.96 -4.51
N ASN A 128 26.80 -58.66 -5.10
CA ASN A 128 28.06 -58.44 -4.37
C ASN A 128 28.14 -56.96 -3.96
N SER A 129 28.00 -56.68 -2.67
CA SER A 129 27.85 -55.33 -2.10
C SER A 129 26.58 -54.60 -2.59
N PRO A 130 25.39 -55.04 -2.12
CA PRO A 130 24.11 -54.48 -2.55
C PRO A 130 23.99 -53.00 -2.16
N PRO A 131 23.42 -52.15 -3.03
CA PRO A 131 23.13 -50.77 -2.69
C PRO A 131 22.17 -50.67 -1.51
N LYS A 132 22.27 -49.57 -0.75
CA LYS A 132 21.43 -49.30 0.42
C LYS A 132 20.67 -48.00 0.25
N ILE A 133 19.41 -47.98 0.68
CA ILE A 133 18.66 -46.74 0.92
C ILE A 133 18.78 -46.40 2.41
N LYS A 134 19.17 -45.15 2.69
CA LYS A 134 19.31 -44.65 4.06
C LYS A 134 18.06 -43.87 4.44
N VAL A 135 17.44 -44.23 5.56
CA VAL A 135 16.29 -43.53 6.16
C VAL A 135 16.74 -42.90 7.46
N GLN A 136 16.51 -41.60 7.61
CA GLN A 136 16.76 -40.86 8.85
C GLN A 136 15.44 -40.35 9.40
N ILE A 137 15.15 -40.70 10.66
CA ILE A 137 13.96 -40.26 11.36
C ILE A 137 14.40 -39.45 12.57
N THR A 138 13.98 -38.19 12.65
CA THR A 138 14.37 -37.28 13.73
C THR A 138 13.15 -36.74 14.47
N ARG A 139 13.16 -36.78 15.82
CA ARG A 139 12.09 -36.20 16.66
C ARG A 139 12.43 -34.83 17.25
N TYR A 140 13.72 -34.54 17.43
CA TYR A 140 14.23 -33.23 17.89
C TYR A 140 14.15 -32.10 16.83
N GLU A 141 13.52 -32.35 15.69
CA GLU A 141 13.24 -31.33 14.67
C GLU A 141 11.78 -30.88 14.79
N LYS A 142 11.54 -29.56 14.87
CA LYS A 142 10.18 -29.03 15.03
C LYS A 142 9.54 -28.78 13.68
N LEU A 143 8.36 -29.34 13.46
CA LEU A 143 7.50 -28.99 12.34
C LEU A 143 6.74 -27.69 12.68
N PHE A 144 6.86 -26.66 11.84
CA PHE A 144 6.23 -25.36 12.09
C PHE A 144 4.95 -25.13 11.31
N PHE A 145 4.86 -25.66 10.09
CA PHE A 145 3.67 -25.55 9.28
C PHE A 145 2.94 -26.89 9.18
N LYS A 146 1.64 -26.84 8.91
CA LYS A 146 0.87 -28.06 8.64
C LYS A 146 1.50 -28.79 7.43
N PRO A 147 1.69 -30.12 7.49
CA PRO A 147 2.19 -30.88 6.35
C PRO A 147 1.26 -30.71 5.13
N GLU A 148 1.86 -30.64 3.95
CA GLU A 148 1.13 -30.65 2.69
C GLU A 148 0.97 -32.07 2.19
N GLU A 149 -0.22 -32.39 1.65
CA GLU A 149 -0.45 -33.65 0.95
C GLU A 149 0.00 -33.53 -0.49
N ARG A 150 0.87 -34.45 -0.92
CA ARG A 150 1.43 -34.48 -2.28
C ARG A 150 1.35 -35.89 -2.85
N GLU A 151 0.98 -35.99 -4.12
CA GLU A 151 1.03 -37.27 -4.84
C GLU A 151 2.48 -37.68 -5.06
N LEU A 152 2.79 -38.97 -4.84
CA LEU A 152 4.10 -39.54 -5.11
C LEU A 152 4.45 -39.42 -6.60
N ILE A 153 5.54 -38.75 -6.91
CA ILE A 153 6.10 -38.65 -8.25
C ILE A 153 6.95 -39.89 -8.53
N HIS A 154 6.38 -40.83 -9.29
CA HIS A 154 7.05 -42.03 -9.77
C HIS A 154 7.12 -42.04 -11.30
N LEU A 155 8.30 -41.77 -11.87
CA LEU A 155 8.47 -41.52 -13.31
C LEU A 155 8.83 -42.78 -14.12
N TYR A 156 8.40 -43.95 -13.66
CA TYR A 156 8.69 -45.24 -14.29
C TYR A 156 7.41 -45.87 -14.84
N SER A 157 7.55 -46.89 -15.69
CA SER A 157 6.43 -47.51 -16.42
C SER A 157 5.36 -48.12 -15.51
N ASP A 158 5.73 -48.49 -14.28
CA ASP A 158 4.87 -49.04 -13.22
C ASP A 158 4.24 -47.97 -12.31
N ASN A 159 4.22 -46.70 -12.72
CA ASN A 159 3.59 -45.60 -11.97
C ASN A 159 2.10 -45.78 -11.65
N LYS A 160 1.40 -46.68 -12.36
CA LYS A 160 0.00 -46.98 -12.09
C LYS A 160 -0.15 -47.73 -10.77
N ASP A 161 0.85 -48.55 -10.44
CA ASP A 161 0.89 -49.41 -9.27
C ASP A 161 1.64 -48.73 -8.11
N CYS A 162 2.63 -47.88 -8.41
CA CYS A 162 3.39 -47.13 -7.41
C CYS A 162 2.78 -45.74 -7.12
N LYS A 163 1.68 -45.69 -6.36
CA LYS A 163 0.99 -44.44 -5.97
C LYS A 163 0.77 -44.33 -4.48
N ALA A 164 0.99 -43.15 -3.93
CA ALA A 164 0.67 -42.82 -2.55
C ALA A 164 0.50 -41.31 -2.35
N LYS A 165 -0.27 -40.92 -1.33
CA LYS A 165 -0.33 -39.54 -0.84
C LYS A 165 0.68 -39.36 0.29
N LEU A 166 1.71 -38.58 0.01
CA LEU A 166 2.78 -38.25 0.94
C LEU A 166 2.36 -37.06 1.82
N LYS A 167 2.74 -37.08 3.10
CA LYS A 167 2.71 -35.89 3.97
C LYS A 167 4.09 -35.26 4.01
N VAL A 168 4.23 -34.08 3.41
CA VAL A 168 5.53 -33.44 3.15
C VAL A 168 5.61 -32.08 3.82
N TYR A 169 6.81 -31.64 4.21
CA TYR A 169 7.06 -30.25 4.58
C TYR A 169 6.63 -29.31 3.45
N SER A 170 6.03 -28.16 3.79
CA SER A 170 5.84 -27.07 2.83
C SER A 170 7.18 -26.59 2.24
N LEU A 171 7.17 -26.05 1.02
CA LEU A 171 8.38 -25.53 0.39
C LEU A 171 9.06 -24.46 1.26
N GLU A 172 8.27 -23.56 1.88
CA GLU A 172 8.78 -22.52 2.77
C GLU A 172 9.56 -23.10 3.96
N GLU A 173 9.10 -24.22 4.52
CA GLU A 173 9.77 -24.88 5.63
C GLU A 173 11.06 -25.57 5.22
N ILE A 174 11.07 -26.22 4.04
CA ILE A 174 12.29 -26.81 3.47
C ILE A 174 13.34 -25.72 3.21
N ILE A 175 12.94 -24.57 2.66
CA ILE A 175 13.82 -23.43 2.42
C ILE A 175 14.35 -22.88 3.74
N GLY A 176 13.49 -22.65 4.74
CA GLY A 176 13.90 -22.17 6.06
C GLY A 176 14.91 -23.11 6.74
N GLU A 177 14.70 -24.43 6.65
CA GLU A 177 15.62 -25.43 7.18
C GLU A 177 16.97 -25.43 6.45
N LYS A 178 16.96 -25.27 5.12
CA LYS A 178 18.18 -25.20 4.29
C LYS A 178 18.96 -23.91 4.48
N LEU A 179 18.28 -22.77 4.61
CA LEU A 179 18.92 -21.50 4.97
C LEU A 179 19.64 -21.64 6.31
N ARG A 180 18.98 -22.22 7.32
CA ARG A 180 19.60 -22.51 8.62
C ARG A 180 20.77 -23.49 8.48
N ALA A 181 20.62 -24.56 7.71
CA ALA A 181 21.70 -25.54 7.49
C ALA A 181 22.94 -24.91 6.82
N LEU A 182 22.74 -23.96 5.89
CA LEU A 182 23.83 -23.26 5.20
C LEU A 182 24.73 -22.49 6.19
N HIS A 183 24.18 -21.98 7.30
CA HIS A 183 24.93 -21.29 8.36
C HIS A 183 25.70 -22.24 9.29
N GLN A 184 25.46 -23.56 9.21
CA GLN A 184 26.09 -24.55 10.09
C GLN A 184 27.15 -25.40 9.38
N ARG A 185 27.00 -25.63 8.07
CA ARG A 185 27.83 -26.59 7.33
C ARG A 185 27.99 -26.20 5.87
N VAL A 186 29.10 -26.65 5.29
CA VAL A 186 29.37 -26.55 3.84
C VAL A 186 28.80 -27.78 3.15
N ARG A 187 27.68 -27.64 2.43
CA ARG A 187 27.12 -28.70 1.58
C ARG A 187 26.63 -28.12 0.24
N PRO A 188 27.33 -28.37 -0.88
CA PRO A 188 26.92 -27.91 -2.22
C PRO A 188 25.46 -28.22 -2.58
N ARG A 189 24.96 -29.40 -2.18
CA ARG A 189 23.55 -29.79 -2.38
C ARG A 189 22.54 -28.84 -1.74
N ASP A 190 22.82 -28.33 -0.54
CA ASP A 190 21.93 -27.38 0.15
C ASP A 190 21.94 -26.01 -0.56
N LEU A 191 23.10 -25.57 -1.06
CA LEU A 191 23.24 -24.34 -1.84
C LEU A 191 22.53 -24.45 -3.22
N TYR A 192 22.68 -25.58 -3.92
CA TYR A 192 21.93 -25.85 -5.14
C TYR A 192 20.42 -25.85 -4.90
N ASP A 193 19.97 -26.48 -3.81
CA ASP A 193 18.54 -26.53 -3.48
C ASP A 193 17.98 -25.12 -3.24
N LEU A 194 18.70 -24.29 -2.49
CA LEU A 194 18.32 -22.89 -2.28
C LEU A 194 18.32 -22.09 -3.58
N HIS A 195 19.31 -22.29 -4.45
CA HIS A 195 19.34 -21.65 -5.76
C HIS A 195 18.09 -21.99 -6.57
N TYR A 196 17.77 -23.27 -6.71
CA TYR A 196 16.58 -23.69 -7.45
C TYR A 196 15.31 -23.12 -6.82
N LEU A 197 15.12 -23.29 -5.51
CA LEU A 197 13.89 -22.90 -4.82
C LEU A 197 13.66 -21.38 -4.80
N LEU A 198 14.70 -20.59 -4.53
CA LEU A 198 14.57 -19.13 -4.42
C LEU A 198 14.50 -18.43 -5.78
N THR A 199 14.97 -19.06 -6.86
CA THR A 199 15.02 -18.42 -8.18
C THR A 199 13.95 -18.90 -9.17
N THR A 200 13.43 -20.12 -8.99
CA THR A 200 12.47 -20.71 -9.95
C THR A 200 11.05 -20.81 -9.42
N GLN A 201 10.85 -20.73 -8.10
CA GLN A 201 9.55 -20.97 -7.47
C GLN A 201 8.96 -19.67 -6.91
N ASN A 202 7.63 -19.57 -6.95
CA ASN A 202 6.91 -18.49 -6.30
C ASN A 202 6.67 -18.85 -4.83
N ILE A 203 7.57 -18.40 -3.96
CA ILE A 203 7.62 -18.76 -2.55
C ILE A 203 7.09 -17.61 -1.69
N ASN A 204 6.33 -17.91 -0.63
CA ASN A 204 6.02 -16.90 0.38
C ASN A 204 7.26 -16.61 1.25
N LYS A 205 8.00 -15.56 0.91
CA LYS A 205 9.24 -15.20 1.60
C LYS A 205 9.04 -14.78 3.06
N ILE A 206 7.86 -14.28 3.44
CA ILE A 206 7.53 -13.97 4.85
C ILE A 206 7.48 -15.28 5.67
N ARG A 207 6.78 -16.30 5.18
CA ARG A 207 6.74 -17.64 5.81
C ARG A 207 8.12 -18.28 5.86
N VAL A 208 8.96 -18.08 4.83
CA VAL A 208 10.38 -18.50 4.85
C VAL A 208 11.12 -17.82 5.98
N CYS A 209 11.01 -16.50 6.13
CA CYS A 209 11.65 -15.74 7.21
C CYS A 209 11.21 -16.21 8.60
N GLU A 210 9.90 -16.39 8.82
CA GLU A 210 9.36 -16.90 10.07
C GLU A 210 9.90 -18.28 10.41
N CYS A 211 9.87 -19.20 9.43
CA CYS A 211 10.39 -20.54 9.62
C CYS A 211 11.90 -20.51 9.87
N PHE A 212 12.65 -19.76 9.08
CA PHE A 212 14.11 -19.64 9.22
C PHE A 212 14.49 -19.12 10.61
N LEU A 213 13.83 -18.06 11.10
CA LEU A 213 14.06 -17.51 12.44
C LEU A 213 13.77 -18.55 13.53
N LYS A 214 12.61 -19.21 13.49
CA LYS A 214 12.24 -20.24 14.48
C LYS A 214 13.17 -21.46 14.44
N LYS A 215 13.61 -21.88 13.25
CA LYS A 215 14.58 -22.97 13.06
C LYS A 215 15.96 -22.59 13.61
N CYS A 216 16.42 -21.35 13.40
CA CYS A 216 17.66 -20.83 13.95
C CYS A 216 17.61 -20.74 15.47
N GLU A 217 16.53 -20.23 16.04
CA GLU A 217 16.32 -20.15 17.49
C GLU A 217 16.34 -21.54 18.14
N HIS A 218 15.57 -22.49 17.59
CA HIS A 218 15.50 -23.87 18.10
C HIS A 218 16.87 -24.58 18.10
N LYS A 219 17.71 -24.31 17.10
CA LYS A 219 19.04 -24.91 16.97
C LYS A 219 20.19 -24.01 17.46
N LYS A 220 19.87 -22.85 18.05
CA LYS A 220 20.84 -21.84 18.53
C LYS A 220 21.87 -21.43 17.47
N VAL A 221 21.41 -21.21 16.24
CA VAL A 221 22.25 -20.79 15.10
C VAL A 221 22.23 -19.28 14.96
N ASP A 222 23.41 -18.66 14.94
CA ASP A 222 23.55 -17.25 14.60
C ASP A 222 23.50 -17.05 13.09
N TRP A 223 22.37 -16.52 12.61
CA TRP A 223 22.14 -16.25 11.20
C TRP A 223 22.74 -14.92 10.73
N ASN A 224 23.37 -14.13 11.62
CA ASN A 224 24.06 -12.90 11.21
C ASN A 224 25.37 -13.18 10.47
N ILE A 225 26.02 -14.30 10.78
CA ILE A 225 27.26 -14.75 10.13
C ILE A 225 27.01 -14.98 8.64
N ASP A 226 27.94 -14.56 7.77
CA ASP A 226 27.84 -14.86 6.34
C ASP A 226 28.30 -16.31 6.09
N PRO A 227 27.41 -17.24 5.69
CA PRO A 227 27.79 -18.62 5.41
C PRO A 227 28.80 -18.76 4.27
N PHE A 228 28.96 -17.72 3.44
CA PHE A 228 29.88 -17.71 2.31
C PHE A 228 31.29 -17.21 2.64
N GLU A 229 31.62 -16.95 3.92
CA GLU A 229 33.02 -16.79 4.35
C GLU A 229 33.86 -18.03 4.01
N LYS A 230 33.23 -19.21 3.93
CA LYS A 230 33.83 -20.48 3.50
C LYS A 230 33.57 -20.78 2.02
N SER A 231 33.52 -19.75 1.19
CA SER A 231 33.22 -19.83 -0.25
C SER A 231 34.11 -20.86 -0.98
N ASP A 232 35.40 -20.91 -0.64
CA ASP A 232 36.35 -21.80 -1.30
C ASP A 232 36.05 -23.28 -1.03
N ASP A 233 35.58 -23.62 0.18
CA ASP A 233 35.18 -24.99 0.51
C ASP A 233 33.97 -25.42 -0.34
N PHE A 234 33.01 -24.52 -0.56
CA PHE A 234 31.88 -24.79 -1.45
C PHE A 234 32.35 -24.98 -2.90
N LYS A 235 33.23 -24.12 -3.39
CA LYS A 235 33.75 -24.15 -4.77
C LYS A 235 34.49 -25.46 -5.05
N ASN A 236 35.38 -25.86 -4.14
CA ASN A 236 36.18 -27.08 -4.27
C ASN A 236 35.31 -28.35 -4.28
N ALA A 237 34.18 -28.34 -3.57
CA ALA A 237 33.26 -29.47 -3.50
C ALA A 237 32.11 -29.42 -4.53
N TRP A 238 31.97 -28.32 -5.30
CA TRP A 238 30.76 -28.05 -6.10
C TRP A 238 30.48 -29.12 -7.16
N ASN A 239 31.43 -29.31 -8.09
CA ASN A 239 31.26 -30.23 -9.21
C ASN A 239 31.17 -31.69 -8.73
N SER A 240 32.12 -32.13 -7.91
CA SER A 240 32.16 -33.52 -7.40
C SER A 240 30.93 -33.90 -6.56
N SER A 241 30.24 -32.93 -5.95
CA SER A 241 29.01 -33.18 -5.19
C SER A 241 27.73 -33.20 -6.03
N LEU A 242 27.76 -32.66 -7.25
CA LEU A 242 26.54 -32.43 -8.06
C LEU A 242 26.54 -33.15 -9.41
N GLU A 243 27.70 -33.39 -10.03
CA GLU A 243 27.81 -33.94 -11.39
C GLU A 243 27.06 -35.27 -11.58
N HIS A 244 26.97 -36.11 -10.55
CA HIS A 244 26.24 -37.38 -10.60
C HIS A 244 24.73 -37.27 -10.26
N LEU A 245 24.25 -36.07 -9.92
CA LEU A 245 22.90 -35.81 -9.44
C LEU A 245 22.08 -34.88 -10.36
N ILE A 246 22.74 -34.11 -11.24
CA ILE A 246 22.11 -33.17 -12.18
C ILE A 246 22.73 -33.25 -13.57
N ILE A 247 21.93 -32.91 -14.58
CA ILE A 247 22.28 -33.00 -16.01
C ILE A 247 23.17 -31.84 -16.47
N ASN A 248 23.17 -30.72 -15.76
CA ASN A 248 24.03 -29.58 -16.04
C ASN A 248 24.30 -28.87 -14.71
N VAL A 249 25.53 -28.96 -14.23
CA VAL A 249 25.94 -28.24 -13.02
C VAL A 249 26.03 -26.75 -13.35
N PRO A 250 25.23 -25.87 -12.71
CA PRO A 250 25.32 -24.44 -12.97
C PRO A 250 26.63 -23.87 -12.45
N ASP A 251 27.09 -22.77 -13.06
CA ASP A 251 28.30 -22.08 -12.62
C ASP A 251 28.21 -21.68 -11.14
N PHE A 252 29.26 -21.99 -10.39
CA PHE A 252 29.30 -21.78 -8.95
C PHE A 252 29.18 -20.30 -8.58
N ASN A 253 29.89 -19.42 -9.28
CA ASN A 253 29.92 -18.00 -8.96
C ASN A 253 28.55 -17.37 -9.23
N ASP A 254 27.91 -17.73 -10.34
CA ASP A 254 26.54 -17.29 -10.67
C ASP A 254 25.53 -17.73 -9.61
N VAL A 255 25.62 -18.99 -9.15
CA VAL A 255 24.77 -19.53 -8.08
C VAL A 255 24.97 -18.77 -6.79
N VAL A 256 26.22 -18.59 -6.35
CA VAL A 256 26.55 -17.85 -5.12
C VAL A 256 26.06 -16.42 -5.20
N LYS A 257 26.29 -15.72 -6.33
CA LYS A 257 25.83 -14.35 -6.54
C LYS A 257 24.31 -14.24 -6.37
N ARG A 258 23.54 -15.12 -7.03
CA ARG A 258 22.07 -15.13 -6.94
C ARG A 258 21.57 -15.46 -5.54
N VAL A 259 22.11 -16.50 -4.90
CA VAL A 259 21.70 -16.91 -3.55
C VAL A 259 22.09 -15.86 -2.50
N LYS A 260 23.28 -15.25 -2.60
CA LYS A 260 23.68 -14.12 -1.75
C LYS A 260 22.69 -12.96 -1.84
N GLY A 261 22.26 -12.60 -3.06
CA GLY A 261 21.26 -11.57 -3.29
C GLY A 261 19.93 -11.85 -2.58
N GLU A 262 19.33 -13.02 -2.85
CA GLU A 262 18.06 -13.42 -2.23
C GLU A 262 18.21 -13.60 -0.70
N MET A 263 19.32 -14.14 -0.22
CA MET A 263 19.60 -14.30 1.21
C MET A 263 19.76 -12.95 1.91
N SER A 264 20.42 -11.96 1.29
CA SER A 264 20.51 -10.61 1.85
C SER A 264 19.11 -10.01 2.06
N ALA A 265 18.23 -10.18 1.07
CA ALA A 265 16.86 -9.72 1.14
C ALA A 265 16.06 -10.43 2.26
N ILE A 266 16.18 -11.75 2.34
CA ILE A 266 15.59 -12.57 3.42
C ILE A 266 16.11 -12.14 4.79
N LYS A 267 17.42 -11.90 4.94
CA LYS A 267 18.02 -11.43 6.21
C LYS A 267 17.46 -10.06 6.61
N ASN A 268 17.30 -9.12 5.68
CA ASN A 268 16.71 -7.81 5.95
C ASN A 268 15.25 -7.93 6.43
N MET A 269 14.44 -8.76 5.77
CA MET A 269 13.08 -9.05 6.24
C MET A 269 13.06 -9.77 7.59
N CYS A 270 13.97 -10.72 7.84
CA CYS A 270 14.11 -11.38 9.13
C CYS A 270 14.40 -10.37 10.26
N ARG A 271 15.18 -9.32 10.01
CA ARG A 271 15.40 -8.25 11.00
C ARG A 271 14.11 -7.55 11.36
N ILE A 272 13.29 -7.20 10.37
CA ILE A 272 11.99 -6.55 10.59
C ILE A 272 11.03 -7.49 11.32
N ILE A 273 10.85 -8.72 10.83
CA ILE A 273 9.93 -9.72 11.40
C ILE A 273 10.32 -10.10 12.85
N LYS A 274 11.63 -10.22 13.14
CA LYS A 274 12.12 -10.47 14.50
C LYS A 274 11.75 -9.36 15.48
N ASN A 275 11.56 -8.14 15.00
CA ASN A 275 11.18 -6.96 15.79
C ASN A 275 9.71 -6.57 15.59
N ARG A 276 8.84 -7.49 15.14
CA ARG A 276 7.43 -7.19 14.82
C ARG A 276 6.66 -6.56 15.98
N ASP A 277 6.86 -7.08 17.19
CA ASP A 277 6.16 -6.63 18.39
C ASP A 277 6.57 -5.19 18.72
N LEU A 278 7.87 -4.90 18.69
CA LEU A 278 8.41 -3.55 18.85
C LEU A 278 7.81 -2.57 17.82
N ILE A 279 7.78 -2.95 16.54
CA ILE A 279 7.32 -2.05 15.46
C ILE A 279 5.84 -1.71 15.61
N LEU A 280 4.98 -2.72 15.80
CA LEU A 280 3.54 -2.51 15.91
C LEU A 280 3.17 -1.80 17.22
N LEU A 281 3.76 -2.18 18.35
CA LEU A 281 3.45 -1.55 19.62
C LEU A 281 3.97 -0.11 19.69
N ALA A 282 5.15 0.18 19.12
CA ALA A 282 5.65 1.55 18.98
C ALA A 282 4.73 2.41 18.11
N GLU A 283 4.20 1.85 17.00
CA GLU A 283 3.18 2.51 16.18
C GLU A 283 1.91 2.83 17.00
N ILE A 284 1.38 1.85 17.76
CA ILE A 284 0.20 2.08 18.62
C ILE A 284 0.49 3.15 19.67
N GLY A 285 1.66 3.12 20.31
CA GLY A 285 2.10 4.14 21.26
C GLY A 285 2.17 5.52 20.63
N ALA A 286 2.73 5.64 19.43
CA ALA A 286 2.79 6.90 18.67
C ALA A 286 1.41 7.40 18.25
N LEU A 287 0.47 6.52 17.90
CA LEU A 287 -0.89 6.90 17.57
C LEU A 287 -1.65 7.51 18.76
N ILE A 288 -1.32 7.10 19.99
CA ILE A 288 -1.98 7.58 21.22
C ILE A 288 -1.16 8.55 22.07
N HIS A 289 0.07 8.89 21.66
CA HIS A 289 0.99 9.66 22.51
C HIS A 289 0.42 11.01 22.97
N ASP A 290 -0.48 11.56 22.17
CA ASP A 290 -1.01 12.91 22.28
C ASP A 290 -2.48 12.95 22.72
N ILE A 291 -3.05 11.82 23.18
CA ILE A 291 -4.47 11.74 23.58
C ILE A 291 -4.83 12.71 24.71
N GLY A 292 -3.86 13.20 25.47
CA GLY A 292 -4.08 14.26 26.45
C GLY A 292 -4.49 15.61 25.85
N LYS A 293 -4.23 15.84 24.56
CA LYS A 293 -4.75 17.02 23.84
C LYS A 293 -6.26 16.94 23.60
N LEU A 294 -6.89 15.77 23.80
CA LEU A 294 -8.36 15.62 23.91
C LEU A 294 -8.87 15.93 25.32
N ASN A 295 -8.27 16.90 26.02
CA ASN A 295 -8.76 17.36 27.32
C ASN A 295 -9.04 18.86 27.24
N GLU A 296 -10.17 19.30 27.78
CA GLU A 296 -10.52 20.72 27.77
C GLU A 296 -9.47 21.60 28.45
N PHE A 297 -8.78 21.09 29.48
CA PHE A 297 -7.69 21.82 30.15
C PHE A 297 -6.51 22.10 29.23
N PHE A 298 -6.23 21.21 28.26
CA PHE A 298 -5.19 21.47 27.26
C PHE A 298 -5.54 22.68 26.40
N ILE A 299 -6.78 22.74 25.88
CA ILE A 299 -7.23 23.85 25.04
C ILE A 299 -7.29 25.14 25.86
N LYS A 300 -7.85 25.09 27.08
CA LYS A 300 -7.91 26.24 28.01
C LYS A 300 -6.51 26.76 28.34
N LYS A 301 -5.55 25.88 28.65
CA LYS A 301 -4.14 26.25 28.90
C LYS A 301 -3.51 27.01 27.73
N GLN A 302 -3.84 26.63 26.50
CA GLN A 302 -3.29 27.24 25.29
C GLN A 302 -4.07 28.48 24.82
N SER A 303 -5.11 28.89 25.57
CA SER A 303 -5.91 30.07 25.24
C SER A 303 -5.25 31.37 25.72
N ILE A 304 -5.80 32.50 25.27
CA ILE A 304 -5.39 33.84 25.72
C ILE A 304 -5.55 33.96 27.25
N GLU A 305 -6.65 33.45 27.78
CA GLU A 305 -7.03 33.55 29.19
C GLU A 305 -6.26 32.55 30.07
N GLY A 306 -5.94 31.36 29.56
CA GLY A 306 -5.21 30.33 30.32
C GLY A 306 -3.73 30.63 30.56
N GLU A 307 -3.13 31.58 29.85
CA GLU A 307 -1.72 31.96 30.00
C GLU A 307 -1.38 32.47 31.41
N ASN A 308 -2.36 33.02 32.12
CA ASN A 308 -2.19 33.56 33.47
C ASN A 308 -2.86 32.72 34.57
N ASP A 309 -3.51 31.60 34.21
CA ASP A 309 -4.19 30.73 35.17
C ASP A 309 -3.17 29.77 35.84
N PRO A 310 -2.95 29.86 37.17
CA PRO A 310 -1.98 29.02 37.87
C PRO A 310 -2.36 27.54 37.84
N ILE A 311 -3.66 27.22 37.87
CA ILE A 311 -4.15 25.84 37.85
C ILE A 311 -3.87 25.25 36.47
N LEU A 312 -4.25 25.93 35.40
CA LEU A 312 -4.04 25.41 34.04
C LEU A 312 -2.56 25.26 33.65
N LYS A 313 -1.65 26.04 34.24
CA LYS A 313 -0.21 25.92 33.98
C LYS A 313 0.35 24.54 34.34
N ASP A 314 -0.17 23.94 35.40
CA ASP A 314 0.28 22.63 35.90
C ASP A 314 -0.27 21.44 35.09
N TYR A 315 -1.21 21.67 34.17
CA TYR A 315 -1.72 20.62 33.30
C TYR A 315 -0.65 20.15 32.28
N LEU A 316 -0.32 18.86 32.30
CA LEU A 316 0.58 18.22 31.36
C LEU A 316 -0.19 17.16 30.55
N HIS A 317 -0.29 17.30 29.23
CA HIS A 317 -1.11 16.37 28.42
C HIS A 317 -0.61 14.92 28.51
N GLY A 318 0.70 14.69 28.66
CA GLY A 318 1.24 13.35 28.92
C GLY A 318 0.77 12.71 30.24
N SER A 319 0.14 13.47 31.14
CA SER A 319 -0.39 12.96 32.41
C SER A 319 -1.90 12.67 32.36
N VAL A 320 -2.52 12.65 31.17
CA VAL A 320 -3.99 12.54 31.04
C VAL A 320 -4.59 11.34 31.77
N LEU A 321 -3.93 10.19 31.76
CA LEU A 321 -4.43 9.00 32.44
C LEU A 321 -4.42 9.15 33.97
N GLU A 322 -3.48 9.91 34.56
CA GLU A 322 -3.45 10.19 36.00
C GLU A 322 -4.59 11.12 36.43
N TYR A 323 -4.91 12.09 35.57
CA TYR A 323 -6.03 13.01 35.77
C TYR A 323 -7.37 12.29 35.65
N ASP A 324 -7.57 11.54 34.55
CA ASP A 324 -8.84 10.85 34.30
C ASP A 324 -9.04 9.67 35.28
N SER A 325 -7.98 9.08 35.84
CA SER A 325 -8.06 8.04 36.88
C SER A 325 -8.25 8.58 38.30
N GLY A 326 -8.25 9.91 38.50
CA GLY A 326 -8.39 10.54 39.81
C GLY A 326 -7.22 10.31 40.78
N THR A 327 -6.04 9.98 40.27
CA THR A 327 -4.83 9.77 41.10
C THR A 327 -4.06 11.05 41.38
N ASN A 328 -4.39 12.15 40.70
CA ASN A 328 -3.75 13.45 40.90
C ASN A 328 -4.59 14.32 41.86
N ILE A 329 -3.97 14.79 42.95
CA ILE A 329 -4.64 15.53 44.04
C ILE A 329 -5.01 16.96 43.61
N ASN A 330 -4.31 17.52 42.61
CA ASN A 330 -4.50 18.91 42.16
C ASN A 330 -5.57 19.06 41.07
N PHE A 331 -6.02 17.96 40.47
CA PHE A 331 -7.02 17.95 39.41
C PHE A 331 -7.93 16.74 39.61
N TYR A 332 -9.13 16.97 40.14
CA TYR A 332 -10.13 15.91 40.25
C TYR A 332 -10.53 15.42 38.86
N PRO A 333 -10.86 14.12 38.69
CA PRO A 333 -11.35 13.63 37.41
C PRO A 333 -12.63 14.40 37.09
N ASN A 334 -12.60 15.19 36.01
CA ASN A 334 -13.76 15.95 35.53
C ASN A 334 -14.96 15.03 35.23
N ASN A 335 -14.75 13.71 35.14
CA ASN A 335 -15.79 12.75 34.81
C ASN A 335 -15.53 11.34 35.39
N LYS A 336 -16.34 10.91 36.38
CA LYS A 336 -16.31 9.54 36.94
C LYS A 336 -16.47 8.42 35.90
N ALA A 337 -17.06 8.72 34.73
CA ALA A 337 -17.27 7.73 33.67
C ALA A 337 -15.96 7.27 32.99
N LEU A 338 -14.85 8.00 33.16
CA LEU A 338 -13.54 7.68 32.60
C LEU A 338 -12.63 6.92 33.57
N GLU A 339 -12.83 7.07 34.87
CA GLU A 339 -11.94 6.63 35.95
C GLU A 339 -11.51 5.16 35.82
N SER A 340 -12.49 4.26 35.66
CA SER A 340 -12.23 2.82 35.54
C SER A 340 -11.43 2.47 34.28
N SER A 341 -11.78 3.06 33.14
CA SER A 341 -11.07 2.82 31.87
C SER A 341 -9.68 3.43 31.86
N ALA A 342 -9.50 4.63 32.42
CA ALA A 342 -8.21 5.30 32.50
C ALA A 342 -7.24 4.51 33.38
N LYS A 343 -7.68 4.06 34.56
CA LYS A 343 -6.89 3.19 35.45
C LYS A 343 -6.49 1.90 34.75
N LYS A 344 -7.44 1.19 34.14
CA LYS A 344 -7.17 -0.06 33.41
C LYS A 344 -6.19 0.13 32.26
N LEU A 345 -6.34 1.21 31.48
CA LEU A 345 -5.43 1.51 30.38
C LEU A 345 -4.03 1.83 30.91
N LYS A 346 -3.91 2.69 31.93
CA LYS A 346 -2.62 3.02 32.54
C LYS A 346 -1.89 1.76 33.02
N ASP A 347 -2.56 0.95 33.84
CA ASP A 347 -2.01 -0.31 34.36
C ASP A 347 -1.59 -1.27 33.22
N LEU A 348 -2.29 -1.23 32.09
CA LEU A 348 -1.95 -2.04 30.92
C LEU A 348 -0.72 -1.48 30.18
N LEU A 349 -0.66 -0.18 29.93
CA LEU A 349 0.45 0.47 29.22
C LEU A 349 1.77 0.37 29.99
N GLU A 350 1.74 0.45 31.32
CA GLU A 350 2.91 0.25 32.19
C GLU A 350 3.43 -1.20 32.19
N ARG A 351 2.56 -2.17 31.86
CA ARG A 351 2.94 -3.60 31.79
C ARG A 351 3.45 -4.03 30.42
N VAL A 352 3.10 -3.32 29.37
CA VAL A 352 3.48 -3.67 28.00
C VAL A 352 4.82 -3.02 27.66
N GLU A 353 5.87 -3.82 27.84
CA GLU A 353 7.24 -3.45 27.52
C GLU A 353 7.53 -3.60 26.03
N ILE A 354 8.25 -2.63 25.47
CA ILE A 354 8.85 -2.70 24.15
C ILE A 354 10.36 -2.58 24.27
N SER A 355 11.09 -3.46 23.58
CA SER A 355 12.56 -3.37 23.59
C SER A 355 13.20 -3.76 22.26
N TYR A 356 14.35 -3.16 21.98
CA TYR A 356 15.22 -3.53 20.87
C TYR A 356 16.47 -4.24 21.39
N GLN A 357 16.71 -5.46 20.90
CA GLN A 357 17.87 -6.29 21.22
C GLN A 357 18.13 -6.51 22.74
N ASN A 358 17.09 -6.40 23.59
CA ASN A 358 17.21 -6.47 25.05
C ASN A 358 18.20 -5.44 25.65
N SER A 359 18.49 -4.35 24.95
CA SER A 359 19.34 -3.29 25.46
C SER A 359 18.60 -2.44 26.49
N LYS A 360 19.24 -2.15 27.63
CA LYS A 360 18.66 -1.26 28.66
C LYS A 360 18.36 0.15 28.14
N SER A 361 19.12 0.65 27.17
CA SER A 361 18.89 1.99 26.57
C SER A 361 17.73 2.01 25.57
N TYR A 362 17.34 0.85 25.06
CA TYR A 362 16.25 0.67 24.09
C TYR A 362 15.14 -0.20 24.67
N LYS A 363 14.80 0.05 25.94
CA LYS A 363 13.72 -0.62 26.66
C LYS A 363 12.82 0.45 27.23
N SER A 364 11.55 0.40 26.86
CA SER A 364 10.51 1.34 27.27
C SER A 364 9.21 0.59 27.55
N ASP A 365 8.22 1.30 28.04
CA ASP A 365 6.84 0.84 28.10
C ASP A 365 5.93 1.82 27.35
N LEU A 366 4.74 1.36 26.97
CA LEU A 366 3.83 2.23 26.20
C LEU A 366 3.33 3.44 26.99
N TYR A 367 3.42 3.41 28.33
CA TYR A 367 3.03 4.55 29.16
C TYR A 367 4.06 5.68 29.07
N LEU A 368 5.36 5.38 29.02
CA LEU A 368 6.43 6.35 28.86
C LEU A 368 6.35 7.11 27.53
N LEU A 369 5.95 6.44 26.45
CA LEU A 369 5.71 7.07 25.14
C LEU A 369 4.64 8.17 25.24
N LEU A 370 3.61 7.95 26.07
CA LEU A 370 2.58 8.95 26.33
C LEU A 370 3.07 10.02 27.33
N LYS A 371 3.73 9.61 28.42
CA LYS A 371 4.05 10.49 29.56
C LYS A 371 5.25 11.41 29.34
N GLN A 372 6.30 10.93 28.67
CA GLN A 372 7.63 11.56 28.67
C GLN A 372 8.19 11.88 27.26
N HIS A 373 7.34 11.98 26.23
CA HIS A 373 7.78 12.31 24.87
C HIS A 373 8.24 13.76 24.67
N HIS A 374 8.21 14.60 25.72
CA HIS A 374 8.82 15.93 25.72
C HIS A 374 9.96 15.98 26.77
N PRO A 375 11.10 16.62 26.46
CA PRO A 375 12.21 16.70 27.39
C PRO A 375 11.83 17.53 28.63
N ASP A 376 12.27 17.08 29.81
CA ASP A 376 12.11 17.83 31.05
C ASP A 376 12.87 19.18 30.94
N LYS A 377 12.22 20.27 31.31
CA LYS A 377 12.82 21.61 31.30
C LYS A 377 13.74 21.85 32.49
N GLN A 378 13.64 21.06 33.56
CA GLN A 378 14.35 21.28 34.84
C GLN A 378 15.52 20.31 35.09
N GLN A 379 15.53 19.15 34.45
CA GLN A 379 16.64 18.20 34.47
C GLN A 379 17.22 18.07 33.07
N THR A 380 18.55 17.93 32.94
CA THR A 380 19.32 17.79 31.69
C THR A 380 18.50 17.22 30.53
N GLN A 381 18.52 17.83 29.33
CA GLN A 381 17.81 17.43 28.09
C GLN A 381 17.99 15.93 27.68
N ARG A 382 17.55 14.99 28.49
CA ARG A 382 17.71 13.54 28.32
C ARG A 382 16.36 12.87 28.49
N PHE A 383 15.97 12.14 27.46
CA PHE A 383 14.81 11.26 27.47
C PHE A 383 15.07 10.03 28.35
N PRO A 384 14.02 9.38 28.88
CA PRO A 384 14.15 8.18 29.72
C PRO A 384 14.85 7.03 28.98
N ASP A 385 14.57 6.90 27.69
CA ASP A 385 15.12 5.89 26.82
C ASP A 385 15.11 6.37 25.36
N LYS A 386 15.74 5.57 24.50
CA LYS A 386 15.92 5.90 23.08
C LYS A 386 14.66 5.74 22.22
N ILE A 387 13.68 4.96 22.64
CA ILE A 387 12.41 4.78 21.92
C ILE A 387 11.52 6.01 22.13
N VAL A 388 11.49 6.55 23.36
CA VAL A 388 10.80 7.82 23.66
C VAL A 388 11.48 9.00 22.94
N GLU A 389 12.81 9.02 22.88
CA GLU A 389 13.56 10.00 22.07
C GLU A 389 13.17 9.92 20.59
N LEU A 390 13.05 8.71 20.02
CA LEU A 390 12.63 8.49 18.64
C LEU A 390 11.20 8.98 18.37
N LEU A 391 10.27 8.79 19.31
CA LEU A 391 8.92 9.34 19.21
C LEU A 391 8.95 10.87 19.22
N SER A 392 9.72 11.48 20.12
CA SER A 392 9.86 12.95 20.21
C SER A 392 10.44 13.54 18.92
N ILE A 393 11.43 12.87 18.36
CA ILE A 393 11.99 13.16 17.04
C ILE A 393 10.90 13.12 15.97
N SER A 394 10.10 12.05 15.95
CA SER A 394 9.06 11.82 14.94
C SER A 394 7.99 12.92 15.01
N ASP A 395 7.57 13.28 16.23
CA ASP A 395 6.69 14.42 16.50
C ASP A 395 7.28 15.73 15.95
N SER A 396 8.58 15.95 16.13
CA SER A 396 9.26 17.17 15.67
C SER A 396 9.38 17.30 14.15
N PHE A 397 9.38 16.19 13.40
CA PHE A 397 9.39 16.21 11.94
C PHE A 397 8.14 16.92 11.43
N ASP A 398 6.99 16.58 12.01
CA ASP A 398 5.68 17.11 11.63
C ASP A 398 5.38 18.46 12.29
N ALA A 399 5.52 18.54 13.62
CA ALA A 399 5.17 19.74 14.40
C ALA A 399 6.02 20.97 14.05
N GLY A 400 7.31 20.78 13.74
CA GLY A 400 8.20 21.89 13.37
C GLY A 400 7.83 22.54 12.04
N GLU A 401 7.30 21.77 11.09
CA GLU A 401 6.79 22.30 9.82
C GLU A 401 5.39 22.90 10.00
N ASP A 402 4.55 22.32 10.87
CA ASP A 402 3.19 22.80 11.13
C ASP A 402 3.08 24.10 11.91
N ARG A 403 3.96 24.30 12.90
CA ARG A 403 3.91 25.44 13.81
C ARG A 403 4.29 26.76 13.13
N GLY A 404 5.37 26.75 12.34
CA GLY A 404 6.09 27.99 12.01
C GLY A 404 6.32 28.87 13.26
N ASN A 405 6.21 30.19 13.11
CA ASN A 405 6.20 31.15 14.23
C ASN A 405 4.79 31.67 14.56
N ALA A 406 3.75 30.83 14.43
CA ALA A 406 2.37 31.23 14.72
C ALA A 406 2.14 31.34 16.24
N ASN A 407 1.92 32.56 16.72
CA ASN A 407 1.77 32.87 18.16
C ASN A 407 0.35 33.35 18.55
N ASN A 408 -0.61 33.33 17.62
CA ASN A 408 -1.95 33.86 17.85
C ASN A 408 -2.87 32.85 18.57
N LYS A 409 -2.86 32.91 19.91
CA LYS A 409 -3.74 32.11 20.76
C LYS A 409 -5.23 32.42 20.52
N GLN A 410 -6.07 31.41 20.71
CA GLN A 410 -7.53 31.54 20.62
C GLN A 410 -8.13 31.82 22.02
N SER A 411 -9.37 32.32 22.07
CA SER A 411 -10.09 32.48 23.34
C SER A 411 -10.64 31.12 23.81
N MET A 412 -10.64 30.86 25.12
CA MET A 412 -11.23 29.64 25.68
C MET A 412 -12.76 29.58 25.48
N CYS A 413 -13.42 30.74 25.38
CA CYS A 413 -14.87 30.81 25.16
C CYS A 413 -15.27 30.42 23.74
N LYS A 414 -14.34 30.51 22.79
CA LYS A 414 -14.61 30.17 21.39
C LYS A 414 -13.33 29.75 20.65
N THR A 415 -13.18 28.44 20.51
CA THR A 415 -12.09 27.80 19.79
C THR A 415 -12.56 27.35 18.41
N TYR A 416 -11.81 27.71 17.37
CA TYR A 416 -12.07 27.32 16.00
C TYR A 416 -11.06 26.26 15.54
N LYS A 417 -11.50 25.42 14.60
CA LYS A 417 -10.68 24.55 13.78
C LYS A 417 -10.85 24.93 12.32
N SER A 418 -9.73 25.11 11.63
CA SER A 418 -9.73 25.41 10.21
C SER A 418 -9.54 24.15 9.37
N THR A 419 -10.00 24.18 8.13
CA THR A 419 -9.58 23.25 7.07
C THR A 419 -8.25 23.72 6.49
N ALA A 420 -7.58 22.88 5.70
CA ALA A 420 -6.39 23.28 4.93
C ALA A 420 -6.64 24.50 4.01
N PHE A 421 -7.91 24.78 3.70
CA PHE A 421 -8.36 25.83 2.80
C PHE A 421 -8.94 27.05 3.53
N GLY A 422 -8.84 27.10 4.87
CA GLY A 422 -9.22 28.25 5.68
C GLY A 422 -10.67 28.28 6.16
N TYR A 423 -11.52 27.30 5.81
CA TYR A 423 -12.88 27.23 6.33
C TYR A 423 -12.88 26.79 7.79
N GLU A 424 -13.45 27.61 8.66
CA GLU A 424 -13.43 27.43 10.12
C GLU A 424 -14.77 26.89 10.63
N LYS A 425 -14.70 25.95 11.58
CA LYS A 425 -15.84 25.47 12.38
C LYS A 425 -15.51 25.63 13.86
N ASP A 426 -16.54 25.88 14.67
CA ASP A 426 -16.41 25.87 16.14
C ASP A 426 -16.08 24.46 16.62
N VAL A 427 -15.23 24.36 17.65
CA VAL A 427 -14.86 23.10 18.29
C VAL A 427 -15.57 23.00 19.63
N ASP A 428 -16.36 21.95 19.81
CA ASP A 428 -16.82 21.55 21.15
C ASP A 428 -15.63 20.95 21.91
N VAL A 429 -15.30 21.53 23.05
CA VAL A 429 -14.09 21.18 23.83
C VAL A 429 -14.34 20.03 24.81
N ASP A 430 -15.58 19.54 24.95
CA ASP A 430 -15.86 18.31 25.70
C ASP A 430 -15.57 17.07 24.84
N PHE A 431 -14.45 16.41 25.13
CA PHE A 431 -14.01 15.19 24.45
C PHE A 431 -14.10 13.94 25.35
N ASN A 432 -14.94 13.94 26.38
CA ASN A 432 -15.00 12.82 27.32
C ASN A 432 -15.43 11.51 26.65
N ILE A 433 -16.35 11.56 25.69
CA ILE A 433 -16.83 10.37 24.96
C ILE A 433 -15.71 9.82 24.06
N GLU A 434 -15.03 10.71 23.35
CA GLU A 434 -13.91 10.42 22.47
C GLU A 434 -12.77 9.76 23.25
N ARG A 435 -12.35 10.34 24.39
CA ARG A 435 -11.33 9.72 25.26
C ARG A 435 -11.76 8.34 25.74
N LYS A 436 -13.03 8.18 26.16
CA LYS A 436 -13.55 6.87 26.61
C LYS A 436 -13.48 5.82 25.50
N ASN A 437 -13.88 6.17 24.28
CA ASN A 437 -13.85 5.27 23.13
C ASN A 437 -12.42 4.83 22.81
N ILE A 438 -11.47 5.77 22.82
CA ILE A 438 -10.05 5.47 22.65
C ILE A 438 -9.55 4.54 23.75
N TYR A 439 -9.87 4.83 25.03
CA TYR A 439 -9.40 4.01 26.14
C TYR A 439 -9.90 2.57 26.06
N VAL A 440 -11.20 2.39 25.82
CA VAL A 440 -11.81 1.05 25.69
C VAL A 440 -11.23 0.31 24.49
N SER A 441 -11.07 0.99 23.35
CA SER A 441 -10.52 0.34 22.16
C SER A 441 -9.05 -0.03 22.31
N ALA A 442 -8.23 0.83 22.93
CA ALA A 442 -6.83 0.55 23.21
C ALA A 442 -6.68 -0.63 24.18
N ILE A 443 -7.52 -0.69 25.24
CA ILE A 443 -7.55 -1.85 26.16
C ILE A 443 -7.87 -3.12 25.39
N ASN A 444 -8.92 -3.12 24.57
CA ASN A 444 -9.33 -4.32 23.82
C ASN A 444 -8.25 -4.79 22.82
N LEU A 445 -7.54 -3.85 22.21
CA LEU A 445 -6.47 -4.14 21.26
C LEU A 445 -5.22 -4.71 21.96
N ILE A 446 -4.75 -4.03 23.01
CA ILE A 446 -3.46 -4.33 23.67
C ILE A 446 -3.58 -5.51 24.63
N ASN A 447 -4.69 -5.64 25.36
CA ASN A 447 -4.90 -6.71 26.37
C ASN A 447 -5.02 -8.10 25.74
N ALA A 448 -5.13 -8.18 24.41
CA ALA A 448 -5.02 -9.42 23.68
C ALA A 448 -3.67 -10.13 23.94
N CYS A 449 -2.60 -9.38 24.27
CA CYS A 449 -1.21 -9.84 24.40
C CYS A 449 -0.77 -10.77 23.26
N ASP A 450 -1.38 -10.58 22.09
CA ASP A 450 -1.29 -11.44 20.94
C ASP A 450 -1.19 -10.51 19.74
N ILE A 451 0.01 -10.44 19.19
CA ILE A 451 0.35 -9.51 18.11
C ILE A 451 -0.41 -9.84 16.82
N ASP A 452 -0.81 -11.10 16.62
CA ASP A 452 -1.60 -11.48 15.46
C ASP A 452 -3.02 -10.89 15.60
N LYS A 453 -3.58 -10.85 16.82
CA LYS A 453 -4.84 -10.12 17.10
C LYS A 453 -4.71 -8.61 16.99
N ILE A 454 -3.57 -8.03 17.38
CA ILE A 454 -3.30 -6.59 17.20
C ILE A 454 -3.34 -6.27 15.71
N LYS A 455 -2.65 -7.07 14.90
CA LYS A 455 -2.65 -6.95 13.45
C LYS A 455 -4.05 -7.05 12.84
N ASP A 456 -4.88 -8.00 13.28
CA ASP A 456 -6.24 -8.19 12.77
C ASP A 456 -7.22 -7.07 13.17
N ASN A 457 -6.95 -6.35 14.28
CA ASN A 457 -7.84 -5.31 14.80
C ASN A 457 -7.27 -3.89 14.68
N ARG A 458 -6.07 -3.72 14.12
CA ARG A 458 -5.39 -2.43 13.95
C ARG A 458 -6.23 -1.42 13.18
N ASP A 459 -6.82 -1.82 12.06
CA ASP A 459 -7.58 -0.90 11.20
C ASP A 459 -8.83 -0.34 11.91
N LYS A 460 -9.54 -1.19 12.68
CA LYS A 460 -10.69 -0.78 13.50
C LYS A 460 -10.27 0.24 14.58
N PHE A 461 -9.10 0.05 15.18
CA PHE A 461 -8.58 1.00 16.16
C PHE A 461 -8.20 2.33 15.52
N ILE A 462 -7.58 2.30 14.34
CA ILE A 462 -7.28 3.48 13.53
C ILE A 462 -8.55 4.26 13.17
N ASP A 463 -9.65 3.58 12.81
CA ASP A 463 -10.92 4.25 12.51
C ASP A 463 -11.48 5.01 13.72
N ILE A 464 -11.41 4.41 14.92
CA ILE A 464 -11.84 5.05 16.17
C ILE A 464 -10.97 6.27 16.50
N LEU A 465 -9.66 6.16 16.29
CA LEU A 465 -8.73 7.28 16.47
C LEU A 465 -9.00 8.39 15.47
N LYS A 466 -9.24 8.07 14.20
CA LYS A 466 -9.58 9.04 13.15
C LYS A 466 -10.84 9.82 13.49
N GLU A 467 -11.89 9.13 13.94
CA GLU A 467 -13.13 9.77 14.37
C GLU A 467 -12.92 10.66 15.60
N SER A 468 -12.20 10.16 16.60
CA SER A 468 -12.04 10.82 17.90
C SER A 468 -11.03 11.98 17.85
N LEU A 469 -9.79 11.72 17.41
CA LEU A 469 -8.74 12.73 17.30
C LEU A 469 -9.07 13.76 16.22
N GLY A 470 -9.80 13.37 15.17
CA GLY A 470 -10.23 14.28 14.10
C GLY A 470 -11.13 15.43 14.60
N LYS A 471 -11.73 15.32 15.79
CA LYS A 471 -12.55 16.37 16.40
C LYS A 471 -11.71 17.52 17.00
N SER A 472 -10.49 17.24 17.47
CA SER A 472 -9.61 18.23 18.12
C SER A 472 -8.55 18.81 17.17
N LEU A 473 -7.71 19.68 17.72
CA LEU A 473 -6.69 20.47 17.03
C LEU A 473 -5.30 19.85 17.22
N GLY A 474 -4.51 19.72 16.15
CA GLY A 474 -3.08 19.46 16.27
C GLY A 474 -2.35 20.68 16.85
N MET A 475 -2.80 21.88 16.45
CA MET A 475 -2.30 23.17 16.95
C MET A 475 -3.42 24.13 17.31
N THR A 476 -3.27 24.81 18.45
CA THR A 476 -4.27 25.73 19.00
C THR A 476 -4.14 27.16 18.48
N ALA A 477 -2.99 27.54 17.90
CA ALA A 477 -2.79 28.85 17.30
C ALA A 477 -3.67 28.98 16.04
N ARG A 478 -4.52 30.02 15.98
CA ARG A 478 -5.57 30.12 14.95
C ARG A 478 -5.02 30.15 13.52
N ALA A 479 -3.82 30.68 13.30
CA ALA A 479 -3.22 30.70 11.97
C ALA A 479 -2.74 29.32 11.48
N ALA A 480 -2.43 28.40 12.42
CA ALA A 480 -1.83 27.09 12.17
C ALA A 480 -2.74 25.91 12.59
N ASN A 481 -3.99 26.17 12.95
CA ASN A 481 -4.96 25.17 13.43
C ASN A 481 -5.67 24.41 12.30
N ASP A 482 -5.07 24.36 11.10
CA ASP A 482 -5.63 23.70 9.93
C ASP A 482 -5.43 22.18 9.94
N VAL A 483 -4.46 21.69 10.72
CA VAL A 483 -4.20 20.27 10.97
C VAL A 483 -4.96 19.80 12.21
N SER A 484 -5.74 18.71 12.09
CA SER A 484 -6.40 18.11 13.26
C SER A 484 -5.42 17.22 14.03
N LEU A 485 -5.81 16.84 15.25
CA LEU A 485 -4.97 15.94 16.04
C LEU A 485 -4.79 14.57 15.38
N TRP A 486 -5.77 14.12 14.58
CA TRP A 486 -5.67 12.86 13.84
C TRP A 486 -4.53 12.86 12.81
N GLU A 487 -4.49 13.86 11.92
CA GLU A 487 -3.45 13.88 10.88
C GLU A 487 -2.05 13.94 11.51
N HIS A 488 -1.90 14.74 12.56
CA HIS A 488 -0.67 14.85 13.32
C HIS A 488 -0.24 13.50 13.94
N SER A 489 -1.11 12.85 14.71
CA SER A 489 -0.77 11.57 15.37
C SER A 489 -0.52 10.44 14.35
N TYR A 490 -1.31 10.37 13.26
CA TYR A 490 -1.12 9.35 12.22
C TYR A 490 0.22 9.54 11.49
N MET A 491 0.57 10.78 11.18
CA MET A 491 1.83 11.08 10.50
C MET A 491 3.04 10.83 11.41
N THR A 492 2.97 11.24 12.69
CA THR A 492 4.00 10.93 13.69
C THR A 492 4.22 9.43 13.83
N ALA A 493 3.14 8.64 13.89
CA ALA A 493 3.23 7.17 13.92
C ALA A 493 3.84 6.59 12.64
N SER A 494 3.49 7.12 11.48
CA SER A 494 4.04 6.70 10.18
C SER A 494 5.53 6.99 10.06
N ILE A 495 5.97 8.16 10.53
CA ILE A 495 7.39 8.56 10.59
C ILE A 495 8.14 7.68 11.59
N MET A 496 7.60 7.48 12.79
CA MET A 496 8.23 6.65 13.82
C MET A 496 8.44 5.22 13.31
N LYS A 497 7.42 4.63 12.68
CA LYS A 497 7.50 3.28 12.11
C LYS A 497 8.58 3.18 11.03
N ALA A 498 8.64 4.14 10.10
CA ALA A 498 9.65 4.16 9.06
C ALA A 498 11.07 4.36 9.61
N LEU A 499 11.26 5.28 10.57
CA LEU A 499 12.57 5.49 11.23
C LEU A 499 13.00 4.27 12.04
N LEU A 500 12.05 3.61 12.71
CA LEU A 500 12.33 2.41 13.47
C LEU A 500 12.81 1.29 12.53
N CYS A 501 12.13 1.10 11.40
CA CYS A 501 12.57 0.13 10.38
C CYS A 501 13.93 0.52 9.76
N GLU A 502 14.18 1.81 9.53
CA GLU A 502 15.46 2.32 9.04
C GLU A 502 16.61 1.97 10.00
N GLY A 503 16.40 2.16 11.30
CA GLY A 503 17.37 1.77 12.34
C GLY A 503 17.59 0.26 12.43
N ILE A 504 16.56 -0.55 12.20
CA ILE A 504 16.65 -2.02 12.19
C ILE A 504 17.41 -2.54 10.96
N LEU A 505 17.31 -1.87 9.81
CA LEU A 505 17.91 -2.30 8.55
C LEU A 505 19.38 -1.87 8.40
N ASN A 506 19.79 -0.74 8.99
CA ASN A 506 21.16 -0.23 8.90
C ASN A 506 22.13 -1.07 9.74
N LYS A 507 23.10 -1.73 9.07
CA LYS A 507 24.01 -2.72 9.66
C LYS A 507 25.25 -2.14 10.37
N GLU A 508 25.58 -0.87 10.13
CA GLU A 508 26.90 -0.31 10.52
C GLU A 508 26.92 0.34 11.90
N GLU A 509 25.77 0.62 12.50
CA GLU A 509 25.69 1.25 13.82
C GLU A 509 25.24 0.20 14.86
N LYS A 510 26.11 -0.07 15.85
CA LYS A 510 25.79 -0.89 17.04
C LYS A 510 24.73 -0.24 17.95
N GLU A 511 24.30 0.95 17.60
CA GLU A 511 23.23 1.70 18.22
C GLU A 511 22.24 2.07 17.11
N PHE A 512 20.95 2.12 17.42
CA PHE A 512 19.97 2.80 16.58
C PHE A 512 20.53 4.18 16.20
N PRO A 513 20.20 4.76 15.04
CA PRO A 513 20.56 6.14 14.74
C PRO A 513 19.78 7.04 15.70
N VAL A 514 20.24 7.15 16.95
CA VAL A 514 19.69 8.08 17.93
C VAL A 514 20.56 9.30 17.95
N VAL A 515 20.29 9.99 16.88
CA VAL A 515 20.77 11.26 16.47
C VAL A 515 20.34 12.34 17.46
N LYS A 516 21.22 13.29 17.77
CA LYS A 516 20.99 14.29 18.83
C LYS A 516 20.04 15.42 18.41
N ASN A 517 19.71 15.56 17.13
CA ASN A 517 18.79 16.59 16.61
C ASN A 517 18.15 16.25 15.25
N LYS A 518 17.05 16.94 14.90
CA LYS A 518 16.36 16.84 13.59
C LYS A 518 17.28 17.01 12.37
N GLN A 519 18.39 17.76 12.49
CA GLN A 519 19.30 18.06 11.37
C GLN A 519 20.26 16.91 11.03
N GLU A 520 20.63 16.10 12.00
CA GLU A 520 21.44 14.90 11.80
C GLU A 520 20.56 13.72 11.29
N ILE A 521 19.24 13.71 11.57
CA ILE A 521 18.30 12.62 11.17
C ILE A 521 17.98 12.65 9.69
N LEU A 522 18.15 13.81 9.07
CA LEU A 522 17.87 13.99 7.66
C LEU A 522 18.77 13.14 6.76
N GLY A 523 19.74 12.36 7.26
CA GLY A 523 20.24 11.23 6.48
C GLY A 523 21.50 10.51 6.96
N ARG A 524 21.75 9.33 6.40
CA ARG A 524 23.03 8.61 6.51
C ARG A 524 24.10 9.42 5.79
N TYR A 525 25.18 9.77 6.49
CA TYR A 525 26.34 10.39 5.86
C TYR A 525 26.92 9.44 4.82
N LEU A 526 27.05 9.90 3.57
CA LEU A 526 27.69 9.13 2.51
C LEU A 526 29.17 9.49 2.47
N PHE A 527 29.49 10.73 2.09
CA PHE A 527 30.86 11.25 2.02
C PHE A 527 30.87 12.77 1.93
N SER A 528 32.02 13.38 2.20
CA SER A 528 32.27 14.81 2.06
C SER A 528 32.67 15.12 0.62
N TRP A 529 31.89 15.98 -0.06
CA TRP A 529 32.19 16.49 -1.40
C TRP A 529 33.59 17.11 -1.50
N GLY A 530 34.05 17.76 -0.42
CA GLY A 530 35.37 18.39 -0.35
C GLY A 530 36.52 17.39 -0.26
N ASP A 531 36.27 16.21 0.31
CA ASP A 531 37.29 15.24 0.70
C ASP A 531 37.38 14.04 -0.27
N ILE A 532 36.93 14.18 -1.52
CA ILE A 532 37.03 13.12 -2.55
C ILE A 532 38.32 13.33 -3.35
N PRO A 533 39.42 12.63 -3.04
CA PRO A 533 40.55 12.47 -3.96
C PRO A 533 40.18 11.54 -5.13
N GLU A 534 41.06 11.43 -6.12
CA GLU A 534 40.93 10.51 -7.27
C GLU A 534 40.71 9.04 -6.86
N ASN A 535 40.91 8.66 -5.58
CA ASN A 535 40.67 7.33 -4.99
C ASN A 535 39.90 7.37 -3.64
N SER A 536 38.70 7.97 -3.59
CA SER A 536 37.89 8.00 -2.34
C SER A 536 37.27 6.64 -2.02
N THR A 537 37.75 6.00 -0.95
CA THR A 537 37.22 4.73 -0.42
C THR A 537 35.74 4.81 -0.07
N GLU A 538 35.28 5.93 0.48
CA GLU A 538 33.89 6.15 0.88
C GLU A 538 32.95 6.26 -0.33
N LEU A 539 33.37 6.95 -1.40
CA LEU A 539 32.62 7.01 -2.64
C LEU A 539 32.57 5.65 -3.34
N ILE A 540 33.68 4.91 -3.37
CA ILE A 540 33.75 3.55 -3.94
C ILE A 540 32.81 2.61 -3.17
N LYS A 541 32.84 2.66 -1.84
CA LYS A 541 31.97 1.88 -0.97
C LYS A 541 30.50 2.19 -1.23
N PHE A 542 30.14 3.47 -1.36
CA PHE A 542 28.78 3.90 -1.70
C PHE A 542 28.34 3.37 -3.08
N LEU A 543 29.19 3.50 -4.11
CA LEU A 543 28.89 2.99 -5.46
C LEU A 543 28.70 1.45 -5.45
N LYS A 544 29.51 0.72 -4.68
CA LYS A 544 29.44 -0.75 -4.56
C LYS A 544 28.26 -1.22 -3.72
N ASP A 545 28.16 -0.73 -2.49
CA ASP A 545 27.28 -1.31 -1.48
C ASP A 545 25.85 -0.78 -1.60
N ASP A 546 25.69 0.52 -1.88
CA ASP A 546 24.39 1.18 -1.95
C ASP A 546 23.82 1.18 -3.37
N LEU A 547 24.65 1.43 -4.38
CA LEU A 547 24.22 1.42 -5.79
C LEU A 547 24.44 0.10 -6.51
N LYS A 548 25.06 -0.89 -5.86
CA LYS A 548 25.31 -2.24 -6.42
C LYS A 548 26.13 -2.22 -7.71
N MET A 549 27.04 -1.26 -7.84
CA MET A 549 27.92 -1.11 -9.02
C MET A 549 29.23 -1.85 -8.79
N GLU A 550 29.21 -3.15 -9.06
CA GLU A 550 30.34 -4.06 -8.82
C GLU A 550 31.61 -3.66 -9.59
N TRP A 551 31.49 -2.97 -10.73
CA TRP A 551 32.62 -2.65 -11.61
C TRP A 551 33.58 -1.55 -11.11
N VAL A 552 33.29 -0.95 -9.95
CA VAL A 552 34.06 0.15 -9.35
C VAL A 552 35.15 -0.37 -8.40
N GLU A 553 35.37 -1.69 -8.35
CA GLU A 553 36.15 -2.40 -7.32
C GLU A 553 37.63 -1.96 -7.19
N ASN A 554 38.19 -1.29 -8.21
CA ASN A 554 39.64 -1.05 -8.34
C ASN A 554 40.04 0.40 -8.70
N ALA A 555 39.25 1.41 -8.32
CA ALA A 555 39.72 2.79 -8.36
C ALA A 555 40.86 2.98 -7.31
N GLU A 556 42.10 2.82 -7.80
CA GLU A 556 43.40 2.70 -7.12
C GLU A 556 43.45 2.70 -5.57
N ILE A 557 43.49 1.49 -4.99
CA ILE A 557 44.33 1.18 -3.83
C ILE A 557 45.30 0.06 -4.24
N LYS A 558 46.54 0.42 -4.57
CA LYS A 558 47.59 -0.56 -4.89
C LYS A 558 48.01 -1.34 -3.64
N LYS A 559 47.73 -2.65 -3.63
CA LYS A 559 48.74 -3.71 -3.43
C LYS A 559 48.15 -5.12 -3.69
N SER A 560 48.66 -5.74 -4.76
CA SER A 560 48.71 -7.16 -5.09
C SER A 560 47.40 -7.96 -5.21
N MET A 561 46.88 -8.05 -6.44
CA MET A 561 46.57 -9.30 -7.16
C MET A 561 46.21 -8.93 -8.61
N GLU A 562 46.86 -9.57 -9.59
CA GLU A 562 46.60 -9.34 -11.01
C GLU A 562 45.23 -9.93 -11.40
N TRP A 563 44.55 -9.27 -12.35
CA TRP A 563 43.33 -9.68 -13.06
C TRP A 563 41.96 -9.28 -12.45
N VAL A 564 41.69 -7.97 -12.16
CA VAL A 564 40.36 -7.29 -12.21
C VAL A 564 40.54 -5.76 -12.51
N GLU A 565 39.58 -5.16 -13.24
CA GLU A 565 39.18 -3.77 -13.64
C GLU A 565 39.96 -2.48 -13.24
N ASN A 566 39.83 -1.39 -14.03
CA ASN A 566 40.27 -0.02 -13.69
C ASN A 566 39.11 0.98 -13.85
N ALA A 567 38.45 1.37 -12.77
CA ALA A 567 37.51 2.51 -12.78
C ALA A 567 38.27 3.80 -12.40
N GLU A 568 38.21 4.84 -13.22
CA GLU A 568 38.86 6.14 -12.96
C GLU A 568 37.83 7.13 -12.38
N ILE A 569 38.15 7.75 -11.24
CA ILE A 569 37.31 8.79 -10.62
C ILE A 569 37.98 10.15 -10.83
N LYS A 570 37.33 11.03 -11.60
CA LYS A 570 37.80 12.38 -11.90
C LYS A 570 36.86 13.45 -11.36
N LYS A 571 37.43 14.48 -10.75
CA LYS A 571 36.70 15.70 -10.38
C LYS A 571 36.97 16.80 -11.42
N SER A 572 35.94 17.51 -11.87
CA SER A 572 36.08 18.60 -12.82
C SER A 572 36.89 19.76 -12.24
N ASN A 573 37.51 20.56 -13.11
CA ASN A 573 38.34 21.72 -12.71
C ASN A 573 37.58 22.76 -11.87
N ASP A 574 36.26 22.90 -12.06
CA ASP A 574 35.42 23.79 -11.26
C ASP A 574 34.92 23.14 -9.94
N GLY A 575 35.31 21.88 -9.69
CA GLY A 575 34.95 21.10 -8.51
C GLY A 575 33.47 20.74 -8.42
N LYS A 576 32.66 20.99 -9.46
CA LYS A 576 31.20 20.78 -9.45
C LYS A 576 30.76 19.43 -9.98
N ILE A 577 31.63 18.70 -10.67
CA ILE A 577 31.31 17.42 -11.28
C ILE A 577 32.31 16.36 -10.81
N ILE A 578 31.83 15.19 -10.43
CA ILE A 578 32.66 14.00 -10.20
C ILE A 578 32.19 12.93 -11.18
N THR A 579 33.11 12.38 -11.96
CA THR A 579 32.81 11.34 -12.93
C THR A 579 33.56 10.07 -12.55
N ALA A 580 32.86 8.94 -12.46
CA ALA A 580 33.47 7.62 -12.34
C ALA A 580 33.26 6.87 -13.67
N THR A 581 34.33 6.41 -14.29
CA THR A 581 34.29 5.75 -15.61
C THR A 581 35.07 4.45 -15.62
N ASN A 582 34.52 3.43 -16.28
CA ASN A 582 35.22 2.21 -16.72
C ASN A 582 35.02 2.11 -18.25
N GLU A 583 35.82 1.32 -18.97
CA GLU A 583 35.96 1.26 -20.44
C GLU A 583 34.62 1.27 -21.22
N GLU A 584 33.52 0.77 -20.63
CA GLU A 584 32.17 0.76 -21.25
C GLU A 584 31.09 1.60 -20.53
N LYS A 585 31.33 2.12 -19.32
CA LYS A 585 30.28 2.70 -18.44
C LYS A 585 30.73 3.99 -17.75
N SER A 586 29.84 4.99 -17.65
CA SER A 586 30.13 6.27 -17.00
C SER A 586 29.04 6.71 -16.03
N ILE A 587 29.47 7.28 -14.91
CA ILE A 587 28.61 7.82 -13.85
C ILE A 587 29.07 9.24 -13.56
N ARG A 588 28.13 10.16 -13.37
CA ARG A 588 28.44 11.58 -13.14
C ARG A 588 27.63 12.15 -11.98
N PHE A 589 28.30 12.56 -10.91
CA PHE A 589 27.73 13.41 -9.86
C PHE A 589 27.87 14.89 -10.25
N LYS A 590 26.80 15.65 -10.13
CA LYS A 590 26.74 17.10 -10.33
C LYS A 590 26.30 17.80 -9.05
N LEU A 591 27.16 18.68 -8.55
CA LEU A 591 26.88 19.53 -7.40
C LEU A 591 25.96 20.69 -7.79
N ASN A 592 24.86 20.84 -7.07
CA ASN A 592 23.98 22.00 -7.16
C ASN A 592 23.85 22.65 -5.78
N LYS A 593 24.74 23.61 -5.48
CA LYS A 593 24.77 24.33 -4.20
C LYS A 593 23.49 25.14 -3.96
N GLU A 594 22.95 25.81 -4.98
CA GLU A 594 21.72 26.62 -4.89
C GLU A 594 20.50 25.79 -4.45
N LYS A 595 20.44 24.53 -4.90
CA LYS A 595 19.37 23.59 -4.54
C LYS A 595 19.70 22.69 -3.35
N GLY A 596 20.89 22.84 -2.73
CA GLY A 596 21.37 21.99 -1.64
C GLY A 596 21.42 20.51 -1.99
N LYS A 597 21.84 20.15 -3.22
CA LYS A 597 21.76 18.79 -3.74
C LYS A 597 22.97 18.35 -4.56
N VAL A 598 23.14 17.03 -4.65
CA VAL A 598 23.99 16.37 -5.64
C VAL A 598 23.12 15.48 -6.53
N ILE A 599 23.24 15.63 -7.85
CA ILE A 599 22.53 14.82 -8.83
C ILE A 599 23.50 13.79 -9.38
N LEU A 600 23.15 12.51 -9.31
CA LEU A 600 23.90 11.42 -9.92
C LEU A 600 23.24 11.02 -11.23
N GLU A 601 23.99 11.03 -12.32
CA GLU A 601 23.57 10.61 -13.65
C GLU A 601 24.31 9.31 -14.01
N VAL A 602 23.56 8.24 -14.30
CA VAL A 602 24.12 6.95 -14.77
C VAL A 602 23.79 6.81 -16.25
N SER A 603 24.78 6.46 -17.08
CA SER A 603 24.71 6.53 -18.55
C SER A 603 23.68 5.63 -19.24
N SER A 604 22.76 4.96 -18.54
CA SER A 604 21.73 4.15 -19.19
C SER A 604 20.35 4.07 -18.54
N GLU A 605 20.13 4.29 -17.23
CA GLU A 605 18.81 3.87 -16.67
C GLU A 605 18.18 4.72 -15.55
N LYS A 606 18.88 5.62 -14.83
CA LYS A 606 18.27 6.48 -13.76
C LYS A 606 19.17 7.64 -13.31
N ASN A 607 18.53 8.75 -12.89
CA ASN A 607 19.18 9.85 -12.18
C ASN A 607 18.82 9.80 -10.68
N TYR A 608 19.80 9.83 -9.79
CA TYR A 608 19.59 9.87 -8.33
C TYR A 608 19.83 11.27 -7.79
N LYS A 609 19.21 11.62 -6.66
CA LYS A 609 19.38 12.93 -6.02
C LYS A 609 19.69 12.73 -4.54
N TYR A 610 20.78 13.32 -4.09
CA TYR A 610 21.23 13.27 -2.70
C TYR A 610 21.20 14.65 -2.07
N GLU A 611 21.03 14.71 -0.75
CA GLU A 611 21.08 15.96 -0.01
C GLU A 611 22.52 16.42 0.21
N LEU A 612 22.76 17.72 0.07
CA LEU A 612 24.03 18.36 0.39
C LEU A 612 23.84 19.20 1.65
N ARG A 613 24.66 18.98 2.69
CA ARG A 613 24.70 19.82 3.89
C ARG A 613 26.09 20.36 4.14
N GLU A 614 26.17 21.54 4.71
CA GLU A 614 27.44 22.15 5.10
C GLU A 614 27.63 22.04 6.61
N ASN A 615 28.57 21.22 7.07
CA ASN A 615 28.92 21.08 8.47
C ASN A 615 30.41 21.42 8.65
N ASN A 616 30.74 22.33 9.57
CA ASN A 616 32.12 22.76 9.83
C ASN A 616 32.91 23.15 8.55
N SER A 617 32.27 23.91 7.65
CA SER A 617 32.83 24.35 6.36
C SER A 617 33.15 23.24 5.35
N LYS A 618 32.65 22.01 5.60
CA LYS A 618 32.71 20.88 4.66
C LYS A 618 31.33 20.57 4.11
N LEU A 619 31.25 20.34 2.80
CA LEU A 619 30.03 19.94 2.11
C LEU A 619 29.90 18.42 2.17
N ASN A 620 28.91 17.92 2.88
CA ASN A 620 28.65 16.51 3.12
C ASN A 620 27.40 16.06 2.37
N ILE A 621 27.44 14.86 1.79
CA ILE A 621 26.29 14.24 1.13
C ILE A 621 25.58 13.30 2.10
N TYR A 622 24.25 13.36 2.12
CA TYR A 622 23.41 12.53 2.95
C TYR A 622 22.32 11.80 2.15
N LEU A 623 22.00 10.58 2.59
CA LEU A 623 20.86 9.79 2.14
C LEU A 623 19.69 9.97 3.11
N GLY A 624 18.58 10.60 2.70
CA GLY A 624 17.43 10.79 3.58
C GLY A 624 16.86 9.45 4.11
N PRO A 625 16.30 9.41 5.33
CA PRO A 625 15.86 8.15 5.96
C PRO A 625 14.57 7.57 5.36
N PHE A 626 13.96 8.26 4.40
CA PHE A 626 12.65 7.93 3.85
C PHE A 626 12.67 7.82 2.33
N LYS A 627 11.78 6.97 1.81
CA LYS A 627 11.30 6.99 0.43
C LYS A 627 9.80 6.71 0.38
N ILE A 628 9.18 7.00 -0.77
CA ILE A 628 7.77 6.68 -1.01
C ILE A 628 7.68 5.48 -1.94
N LEU A 629 7.08 4.39 -1.46
CA LEU A 629 6.68 3.25 -2.26
C LEU A 629 5.28 3.51 -2.82
N SER A 630 5.15 3.46 -4.15
CA SER A 630 3.89 3.67 -4.86
C SER A 630 3.44 2.39 -5.54
N ILE A 631 2.14 2.10 -5.40
CA ILE A 631 1.43 1.04 -6.09
C ILE A 631 0.29 1.70 -6.84
N ASP A 632 0.49 1.91 -8.12
CA ASP A 632 -0.40 2.67 -8.98
C ASP A 632 -1.03 1.79 -10.08
N TRP A 633 -2.03 2.32 -10.78
CA TRP A 633 -2.71 1.70 -11.93
C TRP A 633 -3.49 2.75 -12.73
N ASP A 634 -3.88 2.39 -13.96
CA ASP A 634 -4.81 3.22 -14.74
C ASP A 634 -6.27 2.88 -14.36
N PHE A 635 -6.88 3.76 -13.56
CA PHE A 635 -8.27 3.63 -13.14
C PHE A 635 -9.24 3.56 -14.32
N PHE A 636 -9.11 4.45 -15.30
CA PHE A 636 -10.06 4.54 -16.41
C PHE A 636 -9.88 3.41 -17.42
N ASP A 637 -8.65 2.94 -17.66
CA ASP A 637 -8.45 1.71 -18.44
C ASP A 637 -9.18 0.53 -17.78
N PHE A 638 -9.10 0.42 -16.46
CA PHE A 638 -9.75 -0.66 -15.74
C PHE A 638 -11.28 -0.57 -15.80
N ILE A 639 -11.88 0.61 -15.54
CA ILE A 639 -13.34 0.73 -15.46
C ILE A 639 -14.05 0.88 -16.81
N SER A 640 -13.41 1.47 -17.82
CA SER A 640 -14.05 1.78 -19.12
C SER A 640 -14.45 0.55 -19.93
N GLN A 641 -13.88 -0.61 -19.63
CA GLN A 641 -14.23 -1.93 -20.16
C GLN A 641 -15.59 -2.47 -19.65
N SER A 642 -16.54 -1.61 -19.28
CA SER A 642 -17.75 -2.00 -18.55
C SER A 642 -19.01 -1.70 -19.35
N HIS A 643 -19.89 -2.69 -19.52
CA HIS A 643 -21.09 -2.54 -20.34
C HIS A 643 -22.32 -2.18 -19.50
N LYS A 644 -22.34 -2.59 -18.22
CA LYS A 644 -23.46 -2.37 -17.29
C LYS A 644 -22.98 -1.71 -15.99
N ILE A 645 -23.88 -1.09 -15.22
CA ILE A 645 -23.58 -0.51 -13.89
C ILE A 645 -22.93 -1.53 -12.93
N PRO A 646 -23.39 -2.80 -12.86
CA PRO A 646 -22.75 -3.81 -12.03
C PRO A 646 -21.30 -4.12 -12.44
N ASP A 647 -20.93 -3.98 -13.71
CA ASP A 647 -19.54 -4.18 -14.13
C ASP A 647 -18.63 -3.13 -13.49
N VAL A 648 -19.00 -1.85 -13.59
CA VAL A 648 -18.20 -0.76 -13.00
C VAL A 648 -18.22 -0.82 -11.48
N SER A 649 -19.41 -0.99 -10.88
CA SER A 649 -19.55 -1.09 -9.43
C SER A 649 -18.71 -2.25 -8.88
N GLY A 650 -18.71 -3.38 -9.58
CA GLY A 650 -17.91 -4.55 -9.24
C GLY A 650 -16.41 -4.30 -9.37
N ARG A 651 -15.97 -3.59 -10.41
CA ARG A 651 -14.56 -3.22 -10.60
C ARG A 651 -14.08 -2.27 -9.49
N VAL A 652 -14.86 -1.25 -9.16
CA VAL A 652 -14.54 -0.32 -8.05
C VAL A 652 -14.50 -1.04 -6.71
N GLU A 653 -15.44 -1.97 -6.48
CA GLU A 653 -15.43 -2.81 -5.28
C GLU A 653 -14.20 -3.72 -5.21
N ILE A 654 -13.80 -4.34 -6.32
CA ILE A 654 -12.57 -5.12 -6.40
C ILE A 654 -11.33 -4.26 -6.17
N LEU A 655 -11.32 -3.03 -6.68
CA LEU A 655 -10.21 -2.11 -6.45
C LEU A 655 -10.09 -1.75 -4.96
N ARG A 656 -11.21 -1.55 -4.26
CA ARG A 656 -11.24 -1.38 -2.80
C ARG A 656 -10.64 -2.59 -2.08
N GLU A 657 -11.05 -3.80 -2.44
CA GLU A 657 -10.49 -5.03 -1.85
C GLU A 657 -8.99 -5.18 -2.11
N ILE A 658 -8.52 -4.87 -3.34
CA ILE A 658 -7.09 -4.89 -3.68
C ILE A 658 -6.33 -3.89 -2.82
N LYS A 659 -6.83 -2.66 -2.69
CA LYS A 659 -6.20 -1.64 -1.86
C LYS A 659 -6.08 -2.07 -0.41
N GLU A 660 -7.13 -2.67 0.15
CA GLU A 660 -7.12 -3.21 1.52
C GLU A 660 -6.12 -4.36 1.70
N GLU A 661 -6.03 -5.28 0.74
CA GLU A 661 -5.05 -6.37 0.78
C GLU A 661 -3.61 -5.86 0.62
N VAL A 662 -3.37 -4.87 -0.25
CA VAL A 662 -2.05 -4.24 -0.41
C VAL A 662 -1.66 -3.47 0.86
N LYS A 663 -2.58 -2.71 1.47
CA LYS A 663 -2.33 -2.05 2.75
C LYS A 663 -1.98 -3.06 3.84
N ARG A 664 -2.76 -4.13 4.01
CA ARG A 664 -2.41 -5.19 4.98
C ARG A 664 -1.02 -5.78 4.70
N LEU A 665 -0.72 -6.08 3.45
CA LEU A 665 0.59 -6.61 3.05
C LEU A 665 1.75 -5.68 3.46
N ILE A 666 1.65 -4.38 3.20
CA ILE A 666 2.75 -3.44 3.50
C ILE A 666 2.78 -3.04 4.98
N GLU A 667 1.62 -2.72 5.57
CA GLU A 667 1.52 -2.13 6.90
C GLU A 667 1.63 -3.16 8.03
N THR A 668 1.19 -4.41 7.83
CA THR A 668 1.13 -5.40 8.91
C THR A 668 1.83 -6.73 8.62
N GLU A 669 1.98 -7.14 7.35
CA GLU A 669 2.78 -8.33 7.01
C GLU A 669 4.27 -7.98 6.89
N PHE A 670 4.61 -7.02 6.03
CA PHE A 670 5.99 -6.56 5.87
C PHE A 670 6.42 -5.53 6.91
N LEU A 671 5.47 -4.83 7.55
CA LEU A 671 5.69 -3.83 8.61
C LEU A 671 6.55 -2.62 8.19
N LEU A 672 6.71 -2.36 6.89
CA LEU A 672 7.68 -1.38 6.38
C LEU A 672 7.25 0.06 6.57
N GLY A 673 5.96 0.33 6.66
CA GLY A 673 5.45 1.69 6.60
C GLY A 673 3.93 1.77 6.60
N ASN A 674 3.42 3.00 6.51
CA ASN A 674 1.99 3.30 6.49
C ASN A 674 1.60 4.06 5.21
N CYS A 675 0.36 3.86 4.76
CA CYS A 675 -0.22 4.55 3.61
C CYS A 675 -0.46 6.04 3.91
N ILE A 676 0.32 6.92 3.31
CA ILE A 676 0.21 8.38 3.50
C ILE A 676 -0.54 9.10 2.37
N TYR A 677 -0.76 8.44 1.22
CA TYR A 677 -1.61 8.92 0.12
C TYR A 677 -2.34 7.76 -0.61
N GLU A 678 -3.54 8.02 -1.10
CA GLU A 678 -4.48 7.10 -1.77
C GLU A 678 -5.55 7.90 -2.55
N ASP A 679 -5.73 7.56 -3.82
CA ASP A 679 -6.85 8.00 -4.64
C ASP A 679 -7.32 6.88 -5.58
N ASP A 680 -8.08 7.20 -6.64
CA ASP A 680 -8.53 6.18 -7.62
C ASP A 680 -7.37 5.50 -8.36
N TYR A 681 -6.20 6.13 -8.43
CA TYR A 681 -5.07 5.70 -9.25
C TYR A 681 -4.01 4.91 -8.47
N GLY A 682 -3.96 5.00 -7.14
CA GLY A 682 -2.93 4.27 -6.42
C GLY A 682 -2.89 4.46 -4.91
N LEU A 683 -1.86 3.86 -4.32
CA LEU A 683 -1.50 3.88 -2.91
C LEU A 683 -0.03 4.28 -2.77
N HIS A 684 0.27 5.13 -1.79
CA HIS A 684 1.63 5.59 -1.52
C HIS A 684 1.98 5.45 -0.04
N PHE A 685 3.07 4.74 0.22
CA PHE A 685 3.51 4.35 1.56
C PHE A 685 4.82 5.04 1.91
N LEU A 686 4.91 5.56 3.14
CA LEU A 686 6.16 6.04 3.71
C LEU A 686 6.96 4.86 4.24
N ILE A 687 8.12 4.57 3.65
CA ILE A 687 8.96 3.42 4.02
C ILE A 687 10.41 3.84 4.28
N PRO A 688 11.21 3.04 5.00
CA PRO A 688 12.65 3.28 5.19
C PRO A 688 13.41 3.35 3.87
N ALA A 689 14.36 4.27 3.78
CA ALA A 689 15.22 4.42 2.61
C ALA A 689 16.14 3.21 2.39
N SER A 690 16.61 2.58 3.47
CA SER A 690 17.52 1.43 3.43
C SER A 690 16.87 0.13 2.96
N PHE A 691 15.54 0.10 2.83
CA PHE A 691 14.85 -1.04 2.25
C PHE A 691 15.07 -1.06 0.73
N SER A 692 15.68 -2.10 0.19
CA SER A 692 16.04 -2.20 -1.24
C SER A 692 15.34 -3.36 -1.96
N GLU A 693 14.57 -4.16 -1.24
CA GLU A 693 14.05 -5.46 -1.67
C GLU A 693 12.69 -5.37 -2.39
N GLU A 694 12.53 -4.38 -3.28
CA GLU A 694 11.25 -4.10 -3.94
C GLU A 694 10.68 -5.26 -4.75
N LYS A 695 11.55 -6.14 -5.27
CA LYS A 695 11.14 -7.36 -5.97
C LYS A 695 10.19 -8.23 -5.14
N ILE A 696 10.42 -8.33 -3.84
CA ILE A 696 9.63 -9.18 -2.94
C ILE A 696 8.24 -8.58 -2.73
N ILE A 697 8.18 -7.26 -2.58
CA ILE A 697 6.93 -6.53 -2.48
C ILE A 697 6.13 -6.65 -3.79
N LYS A 698 6.79 -6.46 -4.94
CA LYS A 698 6.23 -6.64 -6.27
C LYS A 698 5.59 -8.03 -6.42
N GLU A 699 6.31 -9.10 -6.09
CA GLU A 699 5.80 -10.49 -6.13
C GLU A 699 4.49 -10.65 -5.34
N GLY A 700 4.44 -10.10 -4.11
CA GLY A 700 3.23 -10.11 -3.27
C GLY A 700 2.06 -9.33 -3.88
N ILE A 701 2.30 -8.11 -4.38
CA ILE A 701 1.29 -7.27 -5.03
C ILE A 701 0.76 -7.93 -6.31
N TYR A 702 1.65 -8.44 -7.14
CA TYR A 702 1.29 -9.12 -8.39
C TYR A 702 0.42 -10.35 -8.11
N LYS A 703 0.71 -11.09 -7.04
CA LYS A 703 -0.11 -12.22 -6.59
C LYS A 703 -1.51 -11.77 -6.18
N ILE A 704 -1.65 -10.70 -5.40
CA ILE A 704 -2.95 -10.13 -5.00
C ILE A 704 -3.76 -9.78 -6.26
N ILE A 705 -3.17 -9.02 -7.18
CA ILE A 705 -3.85 -8.54 -8.38
C ILE A 705 -4.23 -9.68 -9.33
N ASN A 706 -3.34 -10.65 -9.57
CA ASN A 706 -3.64 -11.82 -10.37
C ASN A 706 -4.74 -12.68 -9.73
N THR A 707 -4.72 -12.86 -8.40
CA THR A 707 -5.77 -13.63 -7.70
C THR A 707 -7.14 -12.96 -7.87
N LYS A 708 -7.21 -11.63 -7.77
CA LYS A 708 -8.48 -10.88 -7.84
C LYS A 708 -8.97 -10.68 -9.26
N THR A 709 -8.08 -10.45 -10.21
CA THR A 709 -8.42 -9.95 -11.56
C THR A 709 -7.82 -10.76 -12.72
N GLU A 710 -7.04 -11.80 -12.45
CA GLU A 710 -6.21 -12.52 -13.44
C GLU A 710 -5.27 -11.61 -14.26
N GLY A 711 -4.98 -10.41 -13.76
CA GLY A 711 -4.16 -9.42 -14.44
C GLY A 711 -4.92 -8.59 -15.48
N ILE A 712 -6.25 -8.51 -15.37
CA ILE A 712 -7.04 -7.51 -16.10
C ILE A 712 -6.65 -6.09 -15.68
N LEU A 713 -6.44 -5.89 -14.36
CA LEU A 713 -5.81 -4.70 -13.79
C LEU A 713 -4.28 -4.87 -13.86
N VAL A 714 -3.58 -3.85 -14.33
CA VAL A 714 -2.11 -3.83 -14.43
C VAL A 714 -1.55 -2.84 -13.40
N PRO A 715 -0.72 -3.29 -12.44
CA PRO A 715 -0.07 -2.41 -11.48
C PRO A 715 1.20 -1.78 -12.03
N TYR A 716 1.53 -0.60 -11.49
CA TYR A 716 2.84 0.03 -11.58
C TYR A 716 3.40 0.15 -10.16
N VAL A 717 4.46 -0.60 -9.87
CA VAL A 717 5.14 -0.54 -8.57
C VAL A 717 6.46 0.21 -8.74
N SER A 718 6.68 1.26 -7.94
CA SER A 718 7.92 2.03 -7.95
C SER A 718 8.18 2.70 -6.62
N SER A 719 9.44 3.01 -6.36
CA SER A 719 9.84 3.88 -5.26
C SER A 719 10.50 5.16 -5.75
N THR A 720 10.41 6.22 -4.94
CA THR A 720 11.19 7.43 -5.14
C THR A 720 12.64 7.22 -4.73
N ALA A 721 13.54 8.09 -5.21
CA ALA A 721 14.83 8.23 -4.55
C ALA A 721 14.63 8.70 -3.10
N SER A 722 15.61 8.38 -2.24
CA SER A 722 15.64 8.89 -0.87
C SER A 722 16.12 10.34 -0.80
N GLY A 723 15.57 11.14 0.11
CA GLY A 723 16.04 12.50 0.42
C GLY A 723 15.16 13.64 -0.06
N GLY A 724 15.21 14.78 0.64
CA GLY A 724 14.25 15.87 0.54
C GLY A 724 13.10 15.73 1.56
N SER A 725 12.25 16.76 1.63
CA SER A 725 11.06 16.72 2.48
C SER A 725 10.07 15.66 1.99
N LEU A 726 9.29 15.11 2.93
CA LEU A 726 8.27 14.10 2.65
C LEU A 726 7.25 14.58 1.59
N VAL A 727 6.88 15.87 1.60
CA VAL A 727 6.00 16.47 0.58
C VAL A 727 6.61 16.35 -0.82
N LYS A 728 7.92 16.59 -0.94
CA LYS A 728 8.62 16.48 -2.22
C LYS A 728 8.67 15.04 -2.71
N LEU A 729 8.93 14.09 -1.81
CA LEU A 729 8.92 12.67 -2.16
C LEU A 729 7.53 12.24 -2.65
N LEU A 730 6.45 12.67 -1.99
CA LEU A 730 5.09 12.39 -2.43
C LEU A 730 4.79 13.00 -3.81
N SER A 731 5.23 14.24 -4.05
CA SER A 731 5.09 14.89 -5.36
C SER A 731 5.86 14.14 -6.46
N GLU A 732 7.09 13.70 -6.18
CA GLU A 732 7.90 12.91 -7.10
C GLU A 732 7.22 11.56 -7.42
N ALA A 733 6.73 10.86 -6.41
CA ALA A 733 5.99 9.60 -6.56
C ALA A 733 4.82 9.73 -7.53
N LYS A 734 3.98 10.76 -7.36
CA LYS A 734 2.83 11.00 -8.26
C LYS A 734 3.25 11.33 -9.69
N GLY A 735 4.37 12.04 -9.86
CA GLY A 735 4.92 12.36 -11.18
C GLY A 735 5.39 11.13 -11.97
N ILE A 736 5.88 10.09 -11.28
CA ILE A 736 6.31 8.83 -11.92
C ILE A 736 5.14 8.16 -12.64
N LEU A 737 3.96 8.08 -12.00
CA LEU A 737 2.76 7.50 -12.60
C LEU A 737 2.32 8.28 -13.84
N GLU A 738 2.26 9.61 -13.75
CA GLU A 738 1.84 10.47 -14.86
C GLU A 738 2.70 10.23 -16.11
N ASN A 739 4.01 10.04 -15.92
CA ASN A 739 4.95 9.74 -17.00
C ASN A 739 4.73 8.33 -17.56
N LYS A 740 4.63 7.29 -16.70
CA LYS A 740 4.42 5.91 -17.15
C LYS A 740 3.15 5.73 -17.97
N ILE A 741 2.03 6.30 -17.52
CA ILE A 741 0.75 6.26 -18.25
C ILE A 741 0.89 6.97 -19.61
N ARG A 742 1.55 8.14 -19.63
CA ARG A 742 1.77 8.90 -20.87
C ARG A 742 2.63 8.15 -21.87
N GLU A 743 3.67 7.47 -21.40
CA GLU A 743 4.61 6.71 -22.23
C GLU A 743 4.10 5.31 -22.59
N LYS A 744 2.96 4.88 -21.99
CA LYS A 744 2.41 3.52 -22.11
C LYS A 744 3.43 2.45 -21.74
N GLU A 745 4.34 2.75 -20.82
CA GLU A 745 5.27 1.77 -20.27
C GLU A 745 4.47 0.72 -19.47
N ILE A 746 4.76 -0.56 -19.69
CA ILE A 746 4.22 -1.67 -18.91
C ILE A 746 5.34 -2.16 -17.98
N ASP A 747 5.01 -2.47 -16.73
CA ASP A 747 5.95 -3.15 -15.83
C ASP A 747 6.26 -4.55 -16.39
N ILE A 748 7.43 -4.70 -17.00
CA ILE A 748 7.86 -5.92 -17.72
C ILE A 748 7.85 -7.15 -16.78
N ASP A 749 8.02 -6.93 -15.48
CA ASP A 749 8.05 -7.98 -14.47
C ASP A 749 6.66 -8.57 -14.16
N PHE A 750 5.58 -7.81 -14.41
CA PHE A 750 4.23 -8.28 -14.15
C PHE A 750 3.79 -9.24 -15.27
N LYS A 751 3.46 -10.48 -14.90
CA LYS A 751 2.92 -11.49 -15.81
C LYS A 751 1.43 -11.70 -15.52
N PRO A 752 0.52 -11.09 -16.31
CA PRO A 752 -0.91 -11.33 -16.19
C PRO A 752 -1.26 -12.80 -16.37
N GLU A 753 -2.10 -13.34 -15.48
CA GLU A 753 -2.51 -14.74 -15.53
C GLU A 753 -3.32 -15.07 -16.79
N TRP A 754 -4.10 -14.10 -17.31
CA TRP A 754 -4.85 -14.29 -18.53
C TRP A 754 -3.95 -14.56 -19.75
N ILE A 755 -2.72 -14.03 -19.81
CA ILE A 755 -1.78 -14.28 -20.93
C ILE A 755 -1.37 -15.76 -20.99
N LYS A 756 -1.19 -16.43 -19.84
CA LYS A 756 -0.83 -17.86 -19.82
C LYS A 756 -1.90 -18.70 -20.51
N LYS A 757 -3.18 -18.38 -20.27
CA LYS A 757 -4.33 -19.05 -20.90
C LYS A 757 -4.32 -18.87 -22.43
N TRP A 758 -3.82 -17.75 -22.94
CA TRP A 758 -3.63 -17.53 -24.38
C TRP A 758 -2.45 -18.34 -24.92
N ASN A 759 -1.32 -18.35 -24.23
CA ASN A 759 -0.12 -19.08 -24.67
C ASN A 759 -0.32 -20.60 -24.71
N GLU A 760 -1.08 -21.16 -23.76
CA GLU A 760 -1.46 -22.58 -23.75
C GLU A 760 -2.32 -22.99 -24.96
N SER A 761 -2.96 -22.03 -25.64
CA SER A 761 -3.88 -22.29 -26.74
C SER A 761 -3.22 -22.39 -28.13
N ASN A 762 -1.89 -22.21 -28.23
CA ASN A 762 -1.13 -22.27 -29.50
C ASN A 762 -1.86 -21.54 -30.65
N THR A 763 -1.95 -20.21 -30.55
CA THR A 763 -2.48 -19.27 -31.57
C THR A 763 -3.93 -19.44 -32.03
N ASN A 764 -4.62 -20.52 -31.66
CA ASN A 764 -6.04 -20.74 -31.95
C ASN A 764 -6.86 -20.65 -30.67
N LEU A 765 -8.05 -20.03 -30.73
CA LEU A 765 -9.01 -20.03 -29.62
C LEU A 765 -9.20 -21.45 -29.09
N PRO A 766 -9.19 -21.67 -27.76
CA PRO A 766 -9.49 -22.98 -27.19
C PRO A 766 -10.84 -23.50 -27.73
N LYS A 767 -10.91 -24.78 -28.09
CA LYS A 767 -12.11 -25.38 -28.69
C LYS A 767 -13.36 -25.10 -27.83
N ASN A 768 -14.44 -24.65 -28.46
CA ASN A 768 -15.71 -24.23 -27.82
C ASN A 768 -15.59 -23.05 -26.84
N LYS A 769 -14.59 -22.19 -26.99
CA LYS A 769 -14.47 -20.94 -26.22
C LYS A 769 -14.45 -19.69 -27.11
N LEU A 770 -15.04 -18.62 -26.59
CA LEU A 770 -15.11 -17.29 -27.19
C LEU A 770 -14.42 -16.26 -26.28
N VAL A 771 -14.06 -15.10 -26.83
CA VAL A 771 -13.41 -14.00 -26.10
C VAL A 771 -14.45 -13.19 -25.35
N CYS A 772 -14.21 -12.94 -24.06
CA CYS A 772 -15.09 -12.17 -23.17
C CYS A 772 -15.46 -10.80 -23.74
N ASN A 773 -16.76 -10.52 -23.84
CA ASN A 773 -17.27 -9.27 -24.38
C ASN A 773 -17.02 -8.04 -23.47
N VAL A 774 -16.59 -8.24 -22.21
CA VAL A 774 -16.38 -7.17 -21.24
C VAL A 774 -14.90 -6.79 -21.13
N CYS A 775 -14.02 -7.73 -20.77
CA CYS A 775 -12.59 -7.42 -20.60
C CYS A 775 -11.76 -7.60 -21.87
N SER A 776 -12.30 -8.26 -22.89
CA SER A 776 -11.59 -8.61 -24.13
C SER A 776 -10.29 -9.42 -23.93
N LYS A 777 -10.10 -9.99 -22.73
CA LYS A 777 -8.88 -10.70 -22.31
C LYS A 777 -9.15 -12.16 -21.95
N GLY A 778 -10.22 -12.45 -21.21
CA GLY A 778 -10.55 -13.82 -20.78
C GLY A 778 -11.40 -14.59 -21.79
N PHE A 779 -11.57 -15.90 -21.55
CA PHE A 779 -12.43 -16.77 -22.36
C PHE A 779 -13.70 -17.19 -21.64
N TYR A 780 -14.75 -17.52 -22.39
CA TYR A 780 -15.98 -18.16 -21.90
C TYR A 780 -16.42 -19.29 -22.86
N CYS A 781 -17.22 -20.23 -22.38
CA CYS A 781 -17.71 -21.34 -23.22
C CYS A 781 -18.82 -20.87 -24.16
N ASP A 782 -18.80 -21.32 -25.41
CA ASP A 782 -19.88 -21.07 -26.37
C ASP A 782 -21.25 -21.48 -25.77
N GLY A 783 -22.28 -20.64 -25.96
CA GLY A 783 -23.59 -20.77 -25.30
C GLY A 783 -23.68 -20.23 -23.86
N ASN A 784 -22.65 -19.54 -23.34
CA ASN A 784 -22.75 -18.84 -22.05
C ASN A 784 -23.71 -17.64 -22.16
N ALA A 785 -24.79 -17.68 -21.38
CA ALA A 785 -25.85 -16.66 -21.41
C ALA A 785 -25.40 -15.20 -21.12
N GLU A 786 -24.27 -14.99 -20.45
CA GLU A 786 -23.77 -13.63 -20.19
C GLU A 786 -22.61 -13.20 -21.10
N GLU A 787 -22.07 -14.12 -21.93
CA GLU A 787 -20.96 -13.90 -22.87
C GLU A 787 -19.70 -13.28 -22.24
N ILE A 788 -19.42 -13.66 -20.99
CA ILE A 788 -18.29 -13.13 -20.20
C ILE A 788 -17.45 -14.24 -19.58
N CYS A 789 -16.16 -13.96 -19.40
CA CYS A 789 -15.28 -14.85 -18.65
C CYS A 789 -15.65 -14.91 -17.17
N GLU A 790 -15.19 -15.97 -16.49
CA GLU A 790 -15.46 -16.22 -15.07
C GLU A 790 -15.01 -15.05 -14.17
N VAL A 791 -13.89 -14.40 -14.49
CA VAL A 791 -13.42 -13.23 -13.73
C VAL A 791 -14.40 -12.06 -13.84
N CYS A 792 -14.82 -11.72 -15.05
CA CYS A 792 -15.80 -10.65 -15.27
C CYS A 792 -17.15 -11.00 -14.62
N LYS A 793 -17.54 -12.28 -14.62
CA LYS A 793 -18.74 -12.74 -13.93
C LYS A 793 -18.64 -12.51 -12.42
N ARG A 794 -17.54 -12.94 -11.79
CA ARG A 794 -17.29 -12.71 -10.36
C ARG A 794 -17.29 -11.21 -10.00
N ILE A 795 -16.67 -10.37 -10.84
CA ILE A 795 -16.67 -8.91 -10.68
C ILE A 795 -18.11 -8.37 -10.78
N ARG A 796 -18.85 -8.73 -11.83
CA ARG A 796 -20.24 -8.33 -12.04
C ARG A 796 -21.13 -8.75 -10.87
N ASP A 797 -20.98 -9.96 -10.36
CA ASP A 797 -21.74 -10.48 -9.21
C ASP A 797 -21.46 -9.69 -7.93
N LYS A 798 -20.22 -9.21 -7.72
CA LYS A 798 -19.93 -8.26 -6.65
C LYS A 798 -20.65 -6.93 -6.84
N GLY A 799 -20.70 -6.42 -8.08
CA GLY A 799 -21.43 -5.20 -8.39
C GLY A 799 -22.95 -5.32 -8.32
N ARG A 800 -23.50 -6.53 -8.46
CA ARG A 800 -24.92 -6.86 -8.26
C ARG A 800 -25.32 -6.84 -6.78
N LYS A 801 -24.37 -6.96 -5.84
CA LYS A 801 -24.69 -6.88 -4.41
C LYS A 801 -25.30 -5.52 -4.11
N GLU A 802 -26.46 -5.54 -3.45
CA GLU A 802 -27.17 -4.33 -3.08
C GLU A 802 -26.36 -3.50 -2.08
N LYS A 803 -26.41 -2.18 -2.24
CA LYS A 803 -25.79 -1.21 -1.34
C LYS A 803 -26.86 -0.22 -0.88
N PRO A 804 -27.84 -0.64 -0.07
CA PRO A 804 -28.88 0.27 0.40
C PRO A 804 -28.24 1.47 1.11
N PRO A 805 -28.75 2.70 0.89
CA PRO A 805 -30.01 3.00 0.19
C PRO A 805 -29.88 3.14 -1.35
N GLN A 806 -28.72 2.95 -1.96
CA GLN A 806 -28.49 3.20 -3.39
C GLN A 806 -29.08 2.11 -4.30
N THR A 807 -29.59 2.51 -5.47
CA THR A 807 -30.00 1.57 -6.51
C THR A 807 -28.81 0.91 -7.22
N THR A 808 -29.00 -0.30 -7.72
CA THR A 808 -28.09 -1.03 -8.62
C THR A 808 -28.58 -1.03 -10.07
N PHE A 809 -29.75 -0.45 -10.35
CA PHE A 809 -30.45 -0.55 -11.63
C PHE A 809 -30.62 0.81 -12.28
N ILE A 810 -30.26 0.88 -13.55
CA ILE A 810 -30.32 2.11 -14.34
C ILE A 810 -31.77 2.60 -14.53
N ASP A 811 -32.71 1.65 -14.62
CA ASP A 811 -34.14 1.93 -14.78
C ASP A 811 -34.76 2.54 -13.53
N GLU A 812 -34.24 2.22 -12.34
CA GLU A 812 -34.64 2.86 -11.09
C GLU A 812 -34.15 4.31 -11.01
N ILE A 813 -32.97 4.62 -11.58
CA ILE A 813 -32.48 6.01 -11.68
C ILE A 813 -33.31 6.80 -12.69
N ALA A 814 -33.69 6.19 -13.81
CA ALA A 814 -34.48 6.85 -14.86
C ALA A 814 -35.96 7.04 -14.50
N TRP A 815 -36.49 6.33 -13.50
CA TRP A 815 -37.92 6.37 -13.19
C TRP A 815 -38.29 7.62 -12.39
N ASN A 816 -39.23 8.42 -12.89
CA ASN A 816 -39.69 9.64 -12.20
C ASN A 816 -41.04 9.46 -11.45
N GLY A 817 -41.55 8.22 -11.36
CA GLY A 817 -42.87 7.93 -10.79
C GLY A 817 -43.97 7.72 -11.84
N LYS A 818 -43.78 8.22 -13.07
CA LYS A 818 -44.76 8.13 -14.17
C LYS A 818 -44.17 7.55 -15.45
N ASP A 819 -42.98 7.97 -15.84
CA ASP A 819 -42.28 7.55 -17.04
C ASP A 819 -40.76 7.50 -16.82
N TYR A 820 -40.02 7.00 -17.81
CA TYR A 820 -38.57 6.97 -17.82
C TYR A 820 -38.00 8.25 -18.42
N GLU A 821 -37.24 9.01 -17.63
CA GLU A 821 -36.46 10.16 -18.10
C GLU A 821 -35.03 9.76 -18.49
N ASN A 822 -34.27 10.75 -19.00
CA ASN A 822 -32.85 10.57 -19.28
C ASN A 822 -32.04 10.51 -17.97
N ILE A 823 -30.80 10.06 -18.07
CA ILE A 823 -29.87 9.92 -16.96
C ILE A 823 -28.72 10.88 -17.17
N ALA A 824 -28.17 11.39 -16.07
CA ALA A 824 -26.93 12.15 -16.08
C ALA A 824 -25.82 11.38 -15.35
N LEU A 825 -24.67 11.23 -16.01
CA LEU A 825 -23.40 10.90 -15.37
C LEU A 825 -22.68 12.20 -15.04
N VAL A 826 -22.49 12.46 -13.75
CA VAL A 826 -21.81 13.65 -13.26
C VAL A 826 -20.42 13.26 -12.78
N VAL A 827 -19.42 14.05 -13.17
CA VAL A 827 -18.02 13.92 -12.77
C VAL A 827 -17.57 15.24 -12.13
N LEU A 828 -17.19 15.20 -10.86
CA LEU A 828 -16.62 16.34 -10.13
C LEU A 828 -15.14 16.09 -9.86
N ASN A 829 -14.28 17.10 -10.04
CA ASN A 829 -12.84 16.94 -9.84
C ASN A 829 -12.13 18.21 -9.33
N PHE A 830 -11.26 18.09 -8.32
CA PHE A 830 -10.57 19.22 -7.69
C PHE A 830 -9.24 19.64 -8.33
N ASN A 831 -8.62 18.77 -9.14
CA ASN A 831 -7.24 18.90 -9.63
C ASN A 831 -6.24 19.29 -8.51
N LEU A 832 -6.00 18.37 -7.59
CA LEU A 832 -5.18 18.61 -6.38
C LEU A 832 -3.66 18.76 -6.60
N LYS A 833 -3.16 18.76 -7.86
CA LYS A 833 -1.72 18.69 -8.17
C LYS A 833 -0.87 19.70 -7.39
N HIS A 834 -1.19 21.00 -7.52
CA HIS A 834 -0.46 22.10 -6.89
C HIS A 834 -0.72 22.27 -5.40
N TRP A 835 -1.72 21.58 -4.85
CA TRP A 835 -1.90 21.50 -3.40
C TRP A 835 -1.01 20.41 -2.80
N LEU A 836 -0.88 19.28 -3.49
CA LEU A 836 -0.13 18.11 -3.01
C LEU A 836 1.39 18.22 -3.23
N ASP A 837 1.85 19.10 -4.14
CA ASP A 837 3.27 19.46 -4.25
C ASP A 837 3.69 20.59 -3.29
N GLY A 838 2.72 21.16 -2.56
CA GLY A 838 2.89 22.24 -1.60
C GLY A 838 3.00 23.64 -2.19
N GLU A 839 2.92 23.81 -3.51
CA GLU A 839 3.00 25.11 -4.18
C GLU A 839 1.90 26.07 -3.67
N HIS A 840 0.64 25.61 -3.67
CA HIS A 840 -0.48 26.42 -3.23
C HIS A 840 -0.50 26.67 -1.72
N ILE A 841 0.04 25.77 -0.89
CA ILE A 841 0.15 26.02 0.55
C ILE A 841 1.17 27.11 0.86
N LYS A 842 2.31 27.13 0.17
CA LYS A 842 3.31 28.19 0.32
C LYS A 842 2.78 29.58 -0.03
N SER A 843 1.68 29.64 -0.78
CA SER A 843 0.98 30.89 -1.09
C SER A 843 -0.03 31.34 -0.03
N LEU A 844 -0.20 30.57 1.06
CA LEU A 844 -0.97 30.94 2.25
C LEU A 844 -0.01 31.46 3.33
N PHE A 845 -0.48 32.31 4.25
CA PHE A 845 0.36 32.97 5.25
C PHE A 845 -0.06 32.63 6.69
N LEU A 846 0.93 32.44 7.58
CA LEU A 846 0.76 32.30 9.02
C LEU A 846 0.61 33.67 9.68
N ASN A 847 1.48 34.61 9.33
CA ASN A 847 1.42 36.01 9.74
C ASN A 847 1.58 36.88 8.49
N LEU A 848 0.69 37.85 8.32
CA LEU A 848 0.79 38.87 7.28
C LEU A 848 1.09 40.21 7.95
N LYS A 849 2.27 40.78 7.69
CA LYS A 849 2.64 42.13 8.15
C LYS A 849 3.13 42.96 6.97
N TRP A 850 2.64 44.19 6.90
CA TRP A 850 3.09 45.19 5.95
C TRP A 850 4.14 46.07 6.64
N LYS A 851 5.16 46.52 5.91
CA LYS A 851 6.10 47.53 6.42
C LYS A 851 5.31 48.79 6.81
N GLU A 852 5.23 49.11 8.10
CA GLU A 852 4.52 50.31 8.57
C GLU A 852 5.29 51.59 8.24
N GLY A 853 4.56 52.64 7.83
CA GLY A 853 4.99 54.04 7.94
C GLY A 853 6.00 54.53 6.89
N LYS A 854 5.71 55.70 6.30
CA LYS A 854 6.51 56.45 5.29
C LYS A 854 6.55 55.90 3.85
N ASP A 855 6.76 54.60 3.61
CA ASP A 855 6.92 54.11 2.22
C ASP A 855 5.60 54.02 1.43
N MET A 856 4.45 53.83 2.10
CA MET A 856 3.12 53.85 1.46
C MET A 856 2.72 55.22 0.90
N LYS A 857 3.10 56.32 1.57
CA LYS A 857 2.95 57.69 1.02
C LYS A 857 3.91 57.91 -0.15
N GLY A 858 5.11 57.33 -0.09
CA GLY A 858 6.07 57.31 -1.19
C GLY A 858 5.57 56.54 -2.41
N LEU A 859 4.88 55.41 -2.21
CA LEU A 859 4.25 54.61 -3.26
C LEU A 859 3.07 55.35 -3.91
N HIS A 860 2.17 55.93 -3.11
CA HIS A 860 1.11 56.81 -3.62
C HIS A 860 1.71 57.97 -4.43
N GLY A 861 2.80 58.58 -3.93
CA GLY A 861 3.55 59.62 -4.64
C GLY A 861 4.20 59.14 -5.94
N LYS A 862 4.84 57.96 -5.97
CA LYS A 862 5.50 57.37 -7.16
C LYS A 862 4.49 56.96 -8.23
N ILE A 863 3.40 56.30 -7.84
CA ILE A 863 2.28 55.93 -8.74
C ILE A 863 1.65 57.20 -9.31
N MET A 864 1.38 58.20 -8.47
CA MET A 864 0.87 59.49 -8.93
C MET A 864 1.86 60.25 -9.81
N LYS A 865 3.17 60.08 -9.64
CA LYS A 865 4.20 60.72 -10.47
C LYS A 865 4.34 60.03 -11.83
N GLN A 866 4.23 58.70 -11.89
CA GLN A 866 4.19 57.93 -13.14
C GLN A 866 2.90 58.19 -13.93
N LEU A 867 1.77 58.36 -13.25
CA LEU A 867 0.49 58.72 -13.88
C LEU A 867 0.39 60.21 -14.28
N LYS A 868 1.28 61.07 -13.76
CA LYS A 868 1.33 62.53 -14.08
C LYS A 868 2.32 62.89 -15.19
N GLY A 869 3.27 62.03 -15.54
CA GLY A 869 4.13 62.25 -16.70
C GLY A 869 3.28 62.13 -17.97
N ASN A 870 3.42 63.06 -18.93
CA ASN A 870 2.70 63.07 -20.20
C ASN A 870 2.85 61.73 -20.94
N PHE A 871 1.94 60.79 -20.62
CA PHE A 871 1.89 59.47 -21.19
C PHE A 871 1.04 59.57 -22.45
N VAL A 872 1.69 59.67 -23.61
CA VAL A 872 0.99 59.73 -24.89
C VAL A 872 0.39 58.35 -25.17
N TRP A 873 -0.94 58.27 -25.07
CA TRP A 873 -1.73 57.09 -25.40
C TRP A 873 -1.77 56.92 -26.92
N ASN A 874 -0.95 56.02 -27.47
CA ASN A 874 -1.00 55.62 -28.88
C ASN A 874 -1.31 54.11 -29.00
N GLU A 875 -1.60 53.64 -30.22
CA GLU A 875 -1.94 52.23 -30.49
C GLU A 875 -0.85 51.26 -30.01
N ASN A 876 0.43 51.66 -30.07
CA ASN A 876 1.52 50.85 -29.52
C ASN A 876 1.43 50.76 -28.00
N THR A 877 1.14 51.85 -27.28
CA THR A 877 0.94 51.83 -25.84
C THR A 877 -0.27 50.97 -25.44
N GLN A 878 -1.36 50.99 -26.22
CA GLN A 878 -2.51 50.10 -26.02
C GLN A 878 -2.14 48.63 -26.25
N LYS A 879 -1.35 48.34 -27.27
CA LYS A 879 -0.90 46.98 -27.61
C LYS A 879 0.06 46.46 -26.54
N THR A 880 1.00 47.28 -26.07
CA THR A 880 1.93 46.95 -24.97
C THR A 880 1.19 46.75 -23.66
N ILE A 881 0.20 47.58 -23.32
CA ILE A 881 -0.60 47.38 -22.10
C ILE A 881 -1.46 46.12 -22.23
N LYS A 882 -2.14 45.87 -23.36
CA LYS A 882 -2.90 44.63 -23.58
C LYS A 882 -1.98 43.40 -23.54
N GLN A 883 -0.80 43.49 -24.14
CA GLN A 883 0.19 42.42 -24.15
C GLN A 883 0.77 42.18 -22.76
N SER A 884 1.16 43.23 -22.02
CA SER A 884 1.62 43.09 -20.64
C SER A 884 0.51 42.64 -19.69
N VAL A 885 -0.75 43.04 -19.90
CA VAL A 885 -1.90 42.52 -19.13
C VAL A 885 -2.17 41.05 -19.48
N SER A 886 -2.06 40.65 -20.75
CA SER A 886 -2.13 39.24 -21.16
C SER A 886 -0.99 38.42 -20.59
N GLU A 887 0.26 38.88 -20.68
CA GLU A 887 1.45 38.23 -20.10
C GLU A 887 1.35 38.14 -18.56
N LEU A 888 0.77 39.15 -17.90
CA LEU A 888 0.55 39.16 -16.44
C LEU A 888 -0.62 38.28 -15.99
N LEU A 889 -1.61 38.02 -16.85
CA LEU A 889 -2.67 37.03 -16.59
C LEU A 889 -2.12 35.59 -16.65
N GLU A 890 -0.92 35.37 -17.21
CA GLU A 890 -0.24 34.08 -17.21
C GLU A 890 0.61 33.84 -15.96
N GLU A 891 0.99 34.87 -15.20
CA GLU A 891 1.70 34.75 -13.93
C GLU A 891 0.73 34.63 -12.74
N LYS A 892 0.74 33.46 -12.10
CA LYS A 892 -0.17 33.00 -11.03
C LYS A 892 -0.42 34.05 -9.92
N THR A 893 -1.66 34.52 -9.82
CA THR A 893 -2.13 35.55 -8.88
C THR A 893 -2.27 35.06 -7.44
N ILE A 894 -1.67 35.79 -6.49
CA ILE A 894 -1.95 35.68 -5.05
C ILE A 894 -3.15 36.60 -4.75
N VAL A 895 -4.16 36.10 -4.02
CA VAL A 895 -5.31 36.90 -3.56
C VAL A 895 -5.31 36.90 -2.03
N ILE A 896 -5.21 38.09 -1.42
CA ILE A 896 -5.38 38.29 0.03
C ILE A 896 -6.68 39.06 0.23
N ARG A 897 -7.66 38.46 0.92
CA ARG A 897 -8.88 39.14 1.35
C ARG A 897 -8.87 39.24 2.87
N ASP A 898 -8.30 40.34 3.38
CA ASP A 898 -8.46 40.75 4.77
C ASP A 898 -9.38 41.98 4.83
N ASN A 899 -10.34 41.98 5.76
CA ASN A 899 -11.35 43.03 5.91
C ASN A 899 -10.75 44.36 6.43
N SER A 900 -9.56 44.32 7.02
CA SER A 900 -8.80 45.51 7.43
C SER A 900 -8.29 46.33 6.22
N ILE A 901 -8.08 45.69 5.07
CA ILE A 901 -7.64 46.30 3.80
C ILE A 901 -8.79 47.06 3.12
N SER A 902 -10.05 46.67 3.39
CA SER A 902 -11.23 47.16 2.69
C SER A 902 -11.35 48.69 2.66
N ASN A 903 -11.00 49.40 3.74
CA ASN A 903 -11.17 50.86 3.77
C ASN A 903 -10.14 51.61 2.90
N LEU A 904 -8.88 51.16 2.86
CA LEU A 904 -7.82 51.81 2.07
C LEU A 904 -7.84 51.38 0.61
N SER A 905 -8.10 50.09 0.35
CA SER A 905 -8.35 49.60 -1.01
C SER A 905 -9.57 50.29 -1.59
N ASN A 906 -10.67 50.47 -0.84
CA ASN A 906 -11.84 51.18 -1.34
C ASN A 906 -11.59 52.67 -1.60
N LEU A 907 -10.68 53.33 -0.85
CA LEU A 907 -10.28 54.72 -1.11
C LEU A 907 -9.43 54.84 -2.39
N MET A 908 -8.41 53.98 -2.57
CA MET A 908 -7.60 53.93 -3.79
C MET A 908 -8.42 53.49 -5.01
N ILE A 909 -9.28 52.49 -4.84
CA ILE A 909 -10.19 52.01 -5.87
C ILE A 909 -11.14 53.13 -6.26
N LYS A 910 -11.79 53.82 -5.32
CA LYS A 910 -12.69 54.96 -5.64
C LYS A 910 -11.99 56.09 -6.37
N GLU A 911 -10.74 56.40 -6.05
CA GLU A 911 -10.01 57.50 -6.68
C GLU A 911 -9.47 57.13 -8.08
N ILE A 912 -9.02 55.89 -8.28
CA ILE A 912 -8.66 55.37 -9.60
C ILE A 912 -9.91 55.21 -10.47
N GLN A 913 -11.01 54.68 -9.92
CA GLN A 913 -12.31 54.58 -10.60
C GLN A 913 -12.79 55.98 -11.02
N SER A 914 -12.72 56.97 -10.13
CA SER A 914 -13.05 58.37 -10.41
C SER A 914 -12.24 58.97 -11.56
N ARG A 915 -11.00 58.52 -11.79
CA ARG A 915 -10.16 58.98 -12.92
C ARG A 915 -10.40 58.18 -14.20
N ILE A 916 -10.68 56.87 -14.11
CA ILE A 916 -11.15 56.06 -15.24
C ILE A 916 -12.49 56.62 -15.76
N ASP A 917 -13.38 56.98 -14.84
CA ASP A 917 -14.70 57.55 -15.14
C ASP A 917 -14.63 58.96 -15.75
N LYS A 918 -13.55 59.71 -15.46
CA LYS A 918 -13.30 61.06 -16.02
C LYS A 918 -12.54 61.05 -17.35
N ASN A 919 -12.11 59.89 -17.85
CA ASN A 919 -11.39 59.76 -19.11
C ASN A 919 -12.22 58.93 -20.09
N GLU A 920 -12.95 59.59 -20.99
CA GLU A 920 -13.92 58.99 -21.92
C GLU A 920 -13.34 57.77 -22.66
N THR A 921 -12.11 57.87 -23.15
CA THR A 921 -11.40 56.78 -23.86
C THR A 921 -11.16 55.51 -23.03
N LEU A 922 -10.90 55.64 -21.73
CA LEU A 922 -10.65 54.48 -20.84
C LEU A 922 -11.95 53.81 -20.40
N ARG A 923 -13.03 54.59 -20.35
CA ARG A 923 -14.36 54.14 -19.92
C ARG A 923 -14.97 53.15 -20.91
N ASP A 924 -14.72 53.38 -22.21
CA ASP A 924 -15.27 52.62 -23.34
C ASP A 924 -14.41 51.41 -23.76
N VAL A 925 -13.11 51.41 -23.45
CA VAL A 925 -12.16 50.34 -23.87
C VAL A 925 -12.05 49.20 -22.86
N LEU A 926 -12.33 49.46 -21.58
CA LEU A 926 -12.19 48.46 -20.51
C LEU A 926 -13.57 47.98 -20.05
N THR A 927 -13.80 46.67 -20.06
CA THR A 927 -14.99 46.07 -19.42
C THR A 927 -14.89 46.26 -17.90
N ASP A 928 -16.02 46.23 -17.17
CA ASP A 928 -16.02 46.39 -15.71
C ASP A 928 -15.18 45.31 -15.01
N GLU A 929 -15.06 44.13 -15.61
CA GLU A 929 -14.20 43.04 -15.16
C GLU A 929 -12.70 43.38 -15.34
N GLN A 930 -12.33 44.01 -16.46
CA GLN A 930 -10.97 44.47 -16.74
C GLN A 930 -10.57 45.67 -15.87
N LYS A 931 -11.51 46.58 -15.58
CA LYS A 931 -11.31 47.68 -14.61
C LYS A 931 -10.97 47.09 -13.24
N ASN A 932 -11.76 46.14 -12.75
CA ASN A 932 -11.52 45.46 -11.48
C ASN A 932 -10.20 44.66 -11.46
N HIS A 933 -9.84 43.97 -12.55
CA HIS A 933 -8.58 43.23 -12.65
C HIS A 933 -7.35 44.15 -12.65
N THR A 934 -7.37 45.25 -13.40
CA THR A 934 -6.26 46.21 -13.47
C THR A 934 -6.00 46.86 -12.10
N LEU A 935 -7.08 47.19 -11.39
CA LEU A 935 -7.06 47.69 -10.02
C LEU A 935 -6.48 46.68 -9.03
N THR A 936 -6.79 45.41 -9.22
CA THR A 936 -6.28 44.29 -8.42
C THR A 936 -4.77 44.10 -8.68
N ILE A 937 -4.34 44.12 -9.94
CA ILE A 937 -2.93 43.95 -10.37
C ILE A 937 -2.01 45.05 -9.82
N CYS A 938 -2.45 46.31 -9.78
CA CYS A 938 -1.67 47.41 -9.21
C CYS A 938 -1.37 47.26 -7.72
N VAL A 939 -2.23 46.54 -6.97
CA VAL A 939 -2.02 46.25 -5.55
C VAL A 939 -1.03 45.08 -5.37
N PHE A 940 -1.06 44.09 -6.27
CA PHE A 940 -0.30 42.84 -6.13
C PHE A 940 1.16 42.88 -6.62
N LYS A 941 1.57 43.86 -7.43
CA LYS A 941 2.96 44.00 -7.92
C LYS A 941 4.02 44.34 -6.85
N ASN A 942 3.66 44.30 -5.56
CA ASN A 942 4.40 44.91 -4.46
C ASN A 942 4.76 43.90 -3.36
N ILE A 943 5.29 42.73 -3.74
CA ILE A 943 5.90 41.74 -2.81
C ILE A 943 7.07 42.37 -2.03
N GLU A 944 7.74 43.41 -2.55
CA GLU A 944 8.82 44.15 -1.88
C GLU A 944 8.39 44.90 -0.59
N PHE A 945 7.08 45.00 -0.33
CA PHE A 945 6.49 45.73 0.80
C PHE A 945 5.99 44.82 1.93
N LEU A 946 6.07 43.50 1.73
CA LEU A 946 5.89 42.55 2.81
C LEU A 946 7.03 42.74 3.81
N ASP A 947 6.68 42.78 5.09
CA ASP A 947 7.65 42.79 6.16
C ASP A 947 8.45 41.47 6.12
N LYS A 948 9.71 41.50 6.59
CA LYS A 948 10.51 40.28 6.82
C LYS A 948 9.81 39.31 7.78
N ASP A 949 8.90 39.82 8.60
CA ASP A 949 8.03 39.05 9.49
C ASP A 949 6.84 38.34 8.79
N THR A 950 6.66 38.50 7.48
CA THR A 950 5.63 37.76 6.73
C THR A 950 6.08 36.32 6.53
N ILE A 951 5.32 35.38 7.09
CA ILE A 951 5.72 33.97 7.12
C ILE A 951 4.69 33.14 6.35
N PRO A 952 5.05 32.50 5.23
CA PRO A 952 4.16 31.58 4.52
C PRO A 952 3.90 30.32 5.35
N LYS A 953 2.79 29.64 5.07
CA LYS A 953 2.56 28.29 5.60
C LYS A 953 3.55 27.31 4.96
N SER A 954 4.16 26.48 5.79
CA SER A 954 5.00 25.39 5.31
C SER A 954 4.12 24.21 4.88
N PRO A 955 4.39 23.58 3.73
CA PRO A 955 3.75 22.33 3.38
C PRO A 955 4.38 21.21 4.23
N SER A 956 3.64 20.77 5.24
CA SER A 956 3.98 19.62 6.06
C SER A 956 3.24 18.37 5.57
N PRO A 957 3.69 17.16 5.96
CA PRO A 957 3.01 15.93 5.59
C PRO A 957 1.61 15.84 6.21
N SER A 958 1.40 16.27 7.46
CA SER A 958 0.06 16.33 8.06
C SER A 958 -0.86 17.32 7.34
N ARG A 959 -0.34 18.46 6.86
CA ARG A 959 -1.13 19.41 6.07
C ARG A 959 -1.46 18.87 4.68
N MET A 960 -0.56 18.10 4.05
CA MET A 960 -0.87 17.32 2.84
C MET A 960 -2.00 16.35 3.14
N MET A 961 -1.88 15.64 4.28
CA MET A 961 -2.87 14.69 4.73
C MET A 961 -4.22 15.38 5.05
N ARG A 962 -4.22 16.67 5.38
CA ARG A 962 -5.43 17.43 5.59
C ARG A 962 -6.13 17.80 4.28
N VAL A 963 -5.37 18.25 3.27
CA VAL A 963 -5.91 18.69 1.96
C VAL A 963 -6.84 17.65 1.35
N TRP A 964 -6.34 16.43 1.16
CA TRP A 964 -7.09 15.33 0.56
C TRP A 964 -8.15 14.70 1.50
N ASN A 965 -8.00 14.78 2.83
CA ASN A 965 -9.07 14.40 3.75
C ASN A 965 -10.26 15.37 3.63
N ASN A 966 -10.00 16.68 3.63
CA ASN A 966 -11.06 17.69 3.52
C ASN A 966 -11.79 17.63 2.17
N THR A 967 -11.10 17.34 1.07
CA THR A 967 -11.77 17.18 -0.24
C THR A 967 -12.56 15.88 -0.34
N ARG A 968 -12.10 14.79 0.30
CA ARG A 968 -12.88 13.55 0.45
C ARG A 968 -14.14 13.78 1.30
N GLU A 969 -13.98 14.38 2.48
CA GLU A 969 -15.08 14.73 3.39
C GLU A 969 -16.15 15.57 2.66
N PHE A 970 -15.72 16.53 1.84
CA PHE A 970 -16.63 17.33 1.01
C PHE A 970 -17.48 16.46 0.06
N PHE A 971 -16.87 15.50 -0.64
CA PHE A 971 -17.62 14.60 -1.54
C PHE A 971 -18.50 13.61 -0.78
N GLU A 972 -18.08 13.10 0.37
CA GLU A 972 -18.90 12.25 1.25
C GLU A 972 -20.12 13.02 1.79
N GLU A 973 -19.94 14.28 2.20
CA GLU A 973 -21.04 15.16 2.60
C GLU A 973 -21.99 15.47 1.43
N LEU A 974 -21.46 15.63 0.21
CA LEU A 974 -22.26 15.85 -0.99
C LEU A 974 -23.05 14.59 -1.38
N GLU A 975 -22.46 13.41 -1.30
CA GLU A 975 -23.15 12.13 -1.54
C GLU A 975 -24.32 11.94 -0.58
N LYS A 976 -24.15 12.27 0.71
CA LYS A 976 -25.24 12.25 1.69
C LYS A 976 -26.38 13.19 1.29
N GLY A 977 -26.08 14.41 0.84
CA GLY A 977 -27.08 15.36 0.34
C GLY A 977 -27.82 14.86 -0.90
N ILE A 978 -27.10 14.23 -1.84
CA ILE A 978 -27.71 13.58 -3.01
C ILE A 978 -28.65 12.46 -2.56
N CYS A 979 -28.23 11.62 -1.61
CA CYS A 979 -29.04 10.53 -1.08
C CYS A 979 -30.37 11.02 -0.49
N GLU A 980 -30.33 12.09 0.30
CA GLU A 980 -31.51 12.66 0.95
C GLU A 980 -32.53 13.19 -0.08
N LYS A 981 -32.03 13.82 -1.16
CA LYS A 981 -32.85 14.42 -2.22
C LYS A 981 -33.25 13.46 -3.35
N ALA A 982 -32.56 12.33 -3.47
CA ALA A 982 -32.85 11.32 -4.48
C ALA A 982 -34.26 10.76 -4.29
N LEU A 983 -34.93 10.48 -5.41
CA LEU A 983 -36.28 9.93 -5.41
C LEU A 983 -36.32 8.63 -4.61
N THR A 984 -37.24 8.55 -3.66
CA THR A 984 -37.54 7.32 -2.93
C THR A 984 -38.36 6.41 -3.81
N LEU A 985 -37.89 5.17 -3.98
CA LEU A 985 -38.57 4.14 -4.74
C LEU A 985 -38.74 2.92 -3.86
N ASP A 986 -39.89 2.26 -3.99
CA ASP A 986 -40.12 0.97 -3.38
C ASP A 986 -39.90 -0.11 -4.42
N ARG A 987 -39.10 -1.11 -4.07
CA ARG A 987 -38.88 -2.32 -4.86
C ARG A 987 -39.73 -3.45 -4.29
N CYS A 988 -40.49 -4.14 -5.14
CA CYS A 988 -41.28 -5.29 -4.69
C CYS A 988 -40.43 -6.57 -4.69
N ILE A 989 -40.50 -7.31 -3.59
CA ILE A 989 -39.94 -8.65 -3.46
C ILE A 989 -41.10 -9.64 -3.48
N ILE A 990 -41.04 -10.59 -4.40
CA ILE A 990 -42.07 -11.57 -4.63
C ILE A 990 -41.47 -12.96 -4.35
N GLU A 991 -42.15 -13.74 -3.52
CA GLU A 991 -41.78 -15.13 -3.24
C GLU A 991 -42.38 -16.05 -4.31
N VAL A 992 -41.56 -16.94 -4.87
CA VAL A 992 -41.96 -17.90 -5.92
C VAL A 992 -41.92 -19.32 -5.37
N ASN A 993 -42.93 -20.14 -5.72
CA ASN A 993 -43.04 -21.51 -5.18
C ASN A 993 -41.91 -22.44 -5.66
N LYS A 994 -41.32 -22.16 -6.83
CA LYS A 994 -40.18 -22.90 -7.39
C LYS A 994 -39.40 -22.02 -8.36
N ILE A 995 -38.10 -21.88 -8.13
CA ILE A 995 -37.18 -21.16 -9.04
C ILE A 995 -37.05 -21.96 -10.34
N PRO A 996 -37.12 -21.33 -11.51
CA PRO A 996 -36.76 -21.99 -12.76
C PRO A 996 -35.26 -22.35 -12.80
N ASP A 997 -34.86 -23.39 -13.55
CA ASP A 997 -33.47 -23.63 -13.97
C ASP A 997 -33.04 -22.58 -15.01
N VAL A 998 -33.10 -21.31 -14.61
CA VAL A 998 -32.67 -20.16 -15.40
C VAL A 998 -31.37 -19.65 -14.78
N GLY A 999 -30.41 -19.29 -15.63
CA GLY A 999 -29.13 -18.75 -15.17
C GLY A 999 -29.32 -17.49 -14.30
N ALA A 1000 -28.31 -17.18 -13.47
CA ALA A 1000 -28.29 -15.94 -12.70
C ALA A 1000 -28.35 -14.74 -13.66
N GLY A 1001 -29.42 -13.95 -13.62
CA GLY A 1001 -29.66 -12.89 -14.60
C GLY A 1001 -30.97 -12.13 -14.38
N ALA A 1002 -31.12 -11.01 -15.12
CA ALA A 1002 -32.39 -10.32 -15.25
C ALA A 1002 -33.17 -10.93 -16.42
N TRP A 1003 -34.45 -11.15 -16.24
CA TRP A 1003 -35.31 -11.86 -17.19
C TRP A 1003 -36.50 -10.98 -17.58
N GLU A 1004 -36.71 -10.80 -18.88
CA GLU A 1004 -37.96 -10.21 -19.37
C GLU A 1004 -39.14 -11.11 -19.00
N SER A 1005 -40.13 -10.54 -18.33
CA SER A 1005 -41.26 -11.26 -17.75
C SER A 1005 -42.57 -10.48 -17.87
N GLU A 1006 -43.68 -11.20 -17.73
CA GLU A 1006 -45.03 -10.67 -17.59
C GLU A 1006 -45.60 -11.10 -16.25
N ILE A 1007 -46.08 -10.14 -15.45
CA ILE A 1007 -46.75 -10.41 -14.17
C ILE A 1007 -48.24 -10.12 -14.34
N SER A 1008 -49.07 -11.06 -13.89
CA SER A 1008 -50.53 -10.95 -13.87
C SER A 1008 -51.08 -11.38 -12.50
N ALA A 1009 -52.33 -11.02 -12.22
CA ALA A 1009 -53.12 -11.55 -11.11
C ALA A 1009 -54.41 -12.08 -11.73
N ASN A 1010 -55.03 -13.14 -11.19
CA ASN A 1010 -56.08 -13.98 -11.79
C ASN A 1010 -57.20 -13.27 -12.61
N ASP A 1011 -57.45 -11.96 -12.41
CA ASP A 1011 -58.47 -11.16 -13.11
C ASP A 1011 -57.97 -9.85 -13.76
N LYS A 1012 -56.65 -9.60 -13.80
CA LYS A 1012 -56.07 -8.35 -14.35
C LYS A 1012 -55.11 -8.64 -15.52
N LYS A 1013 -55.08 -7.71 -16.49
CA LYS A 1013 -54.20 -7.76 -17.67
C LYS A 1013 -52.73 -7.85 -17.24
N ALA A 1014 -51.98 -8.76 -17.87
CA ALA A 1014 -50.54 -8.90 -17.64
C ALA A 1014 -49.78 -7.61 -17.97
N LYS A 1015 -48.79 -7.28 -17.15
CA LYS A 1015 -47.87 -6.17 -17.38
C LYS A 1015 -46.45 -6.72 -17.58
N LYS A 1016 -45.75 -6.21 -18.59
CA LYS A 1016 -44.36 -6.54 -18.85
C LYS A 1016 -43.45 -5.89 -17.80
N CYS A 1017 -42.38 -6.56 -17.44
CA CYS A 1017 -41.37 -6.09 -16.50
C CYS A 1017 -40.07 -6.88 -16.68
N GLU A 1018 -39.01 -6.43 -16.02
CA GLU A 1018 -37.82 -7.26 -15.79
C GLU A 1018 -37.74 -7.67 -14.31
N ILE A 1019 -37.37 -8.93 -14.07
CA ILE A 1019 -37.17 -9.47 -12.72
C ILE A 1019 -35.80 -10.15 -12.61
N ILE A 1020 -35.23 -10.17 -11.40
CA ILE A 1020 -34.03 -10.94 -11.08
C ILE A 1020 -34.40 -11.97 -10.03
N PHE A 1021 -34.06 -13.24 -10.28
CA PHE A 1021 -34.21 -14.31 -9.29
C PHE A 1021 -33.04 -14.30 -8.30
N LYS A 1022 -33.35 -14.48 -7.02
CA LYS A 1022 -32.40 -14.64 -5.93
C LYS A 1022 -32.95 -15.67 -4.95
N GLU A 1023 -32.43 -16.89 -5.01
CA GLU A 1023 -33.00 -18.02 -4.27
C GLU A 1023 -34.52 -18.09 -4.56
N ASN A 1024 -35.37 -18.35 -3.55
CA ASN A 1024 -36.83 -18.49 -3.72
C ASN A 1024 -37.56 -17.14 -3.92
N GLU A 1025 -36.84 -16.05 -4.15
CA GLU A 1025 -37.40 -14.71 -4.35
C GLU A 1025 -37.11 -14.20 -5.75
N CYS A 1026 -38.03 -13.38 -6.29
CA CYS A 1026 -37.73 -12.53 -7.43
C CYS A 1026 -37.92 -11.05 -7.06
N ILE A 1027 -37.00 -10.26 -7.58
CA ILE A 1027 -36.88 -8.83 -7.34
C ILE A 1027 -37.27 -8.11 -8.62
N THR A 1028 -38.20 -7.16 -8.54
CA THR A 1028 -38.58 -6.30 -9.67
C THR A 1028 -37.46 -5.32 -10.00
N VAL A 1029 -37.01 -5.29 -11.27
CA VAL A 1029 -35.97 -4.36 -11.75
C VAL A 1029 -36.60 -3.08 -12.32
N THR A 1030 -37.79 -3.18 -12.90
CA THR A 1030 -38.49 -2.08 -13.56
C THR A 1030 -39.55 -1.46 -12.64
N PRO A 1031 -39.39 -0.22 -12.15
CA PRO A 1031 -40.26 0.32 -11.09
C PRO A 1031 -41.74 0.47 -11.44
N HIS A 1032 -42.08 0.62 -12.73
CA HIS A 1032 -43.45 0.82 -13.19
C HIS A 1032 -44.40 -0.35 -12.87
N ILE A 1033 -43.86 -1.54 -12.57
CA ILE A 1033 -44.65 -2.73 -12.20
C ILE A 1033 -45.04 -2.74 -10.71
N ASN A 1034 -44.35 -1.97 -9.87
CA ASN A 1034 -44.45 -2.10 -8.42
C ASN A 1034 -45.84 -1.73 -7.92
N ASN A 1035 -46.43 -0.64 -8.43
CA ASN A 1035 -47.83 -0.28 -8.12
C ASN A 1035 -48.82 -1.39 -8.45
N PHE A 1036 -48.62 -2.10 -9.57
CA PHE A 1036 -49.50 -3.22 -9.94
C PHE A 1036 -49.36 -4.39 -8.96
N ILE A 1037 -48.15 -4.74 -8.54
CA ILE A 1037 -47.92 -5.81 -7.56
C ILE A 1037 -48.55 -5.44 -6.22
N GLU A 1038 -48.38 -4.19 -5.78
CA GLU A 1038 -48.89 -3.70 -4.51
C GLU A 1038 -50.41 -3.68 -4.43
N GLU A 1039 -51.08 -3.19 -5.48
CA GLU A 1039 -52.54 -3.24 -5.59
C GLU A 1039 -53.09 -4.67 -5.50
N ASN A 1040 -52.28 -5.67 -5.85
CA ASN A 1040 -52.65 -7.07 -5.87
C ASN A 1040 -51.87 -7.89 -4.83
N LYS A 1041 -51.30 -7.27 -3.79
CA LYS A 1041 -50.42 -7.94 -2.81
C LYS A 1041 -51.05 -9.12 -2.06
N ASN A 1042 -52.38 -9.10 -1.90
CA ASN A 1042 -53.14 -10.15 -1.22
C ASN A 1042 -53.61 -11.26 -2.18
N LYS A 1043 -53.30 -11.15 -3.47
CA LYS A 1043 -53.69 -12.12 -4.51
C LYS A 1043 -52.50 -12.99 -4.88
N GLU A 1044 -52.79 -14.14 -5.46
CA GLU A 1044 -51.80 -14.94 -6.17
C GLU A 1044 -51.38 -14.21 -7.45
N LEU A 1045 -50.06 -14.01 -7.60
CA LEU A 1045 -49.44 -13.40 -8.77
C LEU A 1045 -48.88 -14.51 -9.67
N ILE A 1046 -49.09 -14.37 -10.97
CA ILE A 1046 -48.58 -15.28 -11.99
C ILE A 1046 -47.48 -14.59 -12.77
N ILE A 1047 -46.25 -15.11 -12.66
CA ILE A 1047 -45.07 -14.64 -13.40
C ILE A 1047 -44.87 -15.54 -14.62
N LYS A 1048 -44.71 -14.95 -15.80
CA LYS A 1048 -44.40 -15.63 -17.06
C LYS A 1048 -43.13 -15.03 -17.67
N ILE A 1049 -42.08 -15.82 -17.87
CA ILE A 1049 -40.86 -15.37 -18.56
C ILE A 1049 -41.15 -15.29 -20.07
N ILE A 1050 -40.71 -14.21 -20.74
CA ILE A 1050 -40.98 -13.92 -22.17
C ILE A 1050 -39.74 -13.59 -22.99
N ASP A 1051 -38.54 -13.76 -22.43
CA ASP A 1051 -37.25 -13.47 -23.07
C ASP A 1051 -37.02 -14.30 -24.35
N LYS A 1052 -36.61 -13.65 -25.44
CA LYS A 1052 -36.55 -14.24 -26.80
C LYS A 1052 -35.36 -15.15 -27.02
N GLU A 1053 -34.28 -15.00 -26.26
CA GLU A 1053 -33.08 -15.84 -26.40
C GLU A 1053 -33.26 -17.26 -25.82
N TRP A 1054 -34.39 -17.53 -25.17
CA TRP A 1054 -34.74 -18.82 -24.57
C TRP A 1054 -36.09 -19.33 -25.11
N GLU A 1055 -36.13 -19.70 -26.40
CA GLU A 1055 -37.36 -20.14 -27.09
C GLU A 1055 -38.08 -21.35 -26.46
N ASN A 1056 -37.46 -22.06 -25.50
CA ASN A 1056 -37.97 -23.34 -24.98
C ASN A 1056 -38.71 -23.32 -23.63
N PHE A 1057 -39.15 -22.19 -23.05
CA PHE A 1057 -40.12 -22.28 -21.94
C PHE A 1057 -41.03 -21.05 -21.70
N GLN A 1058 -42.32 -21.18 -22.05
CA GLN A 1058 -43.41 -20.37 -21.48
C GLN A 1058 -43.82 -20.90 -20.08
N LYS A 1059 -42.89 -21.04 -19.13
CA LYS A 1059 -43.27 -21.45 -17.76
C LYS A 1059 -43.97 -20.29 -17.04
N LYS A 1060 -45.13 -20.60 -16.44
CA LYS A 1060 -45.86 -19.73 -15.52
C LYS A 1060 -45.61 -20.18 -14.09
N PHE A 1061 -45.46 -19.24 -13.17
CA PHE A 1061 -45.19 -19.53 -11.77
C PHE A 1061 -46.20 -18.81 -10.89
N SER A 1062 -46.77 -19.55 -9.95
CA SER A 1062 -47.50 -18.97 -8.83
C SER A 1062 -46.50 -18.34 -7.86
N SER A 1063 -46.83 -17.14 -7.42
CA SER A 1063 -45.99 -16.32 -6.58
C SER A 1063 -46.86 -15.44 -5.67
N LYS A 1064 -46.28 -14.97 -4.57
CA LYS A 1064 -46.95 -14.05 -3.63
C LYS A 1064 -46.05 -12.88 -3.32
N PHE A 1065 -46.65 -11.70 -3.18
CA PHE A 1065 -45.93 -10.55 -2.65
C PHE A 1065 -45.40 -10.89 -1.25
N LYS A 1066 -44.12 -10.60 -1.01
CA LYS A 1066 -43.45 -10.84 0.27
C LYS A 1066 -43.27 -9.55 1.04
N GLU A 1067 -42.47 -8.63 0.50
CA GLU A 1067 -42.14 -7.36 1.15
C GLU A 1067 -41.81 -6.26 0.14
N LYS A 1068 -41.72 -5.02 0.64
CA LYS A 1068 -41.13 -3.90 -0.08
C LYS A 1068 -39.75 -3.59 0.48
N ARG A 1069 -38.85 -3.18 -0.39
CA ARG A 1069 -37.55 -2.61 -0.01
C ARG A 1069 -37.42 -1.21 -0.57
N THR A 1070 -37.23 -0.24 0.31
CA THR A 1070 -37.05 1.15 -0.08
C THR A 1070 -35.61 1.41 -0.50
N ILE A 1071 -35.45 2.12 -1.62
CA ILE A 1071 -34.19 2.50 -2.24
C ILE A 1071 -34.25 3.97 -2.72
N ARG A 1072 -33.12 4.51 -3.14
CA ARG A 1072 -32.95 5.85 -3.66
C ARG A 1072 -32.47 5.79 -5.10
N GLY A 1073 -33.11 6.58 -5.97
CA GLY A 1073 -32.83 6.69 -7.41
C GLY A 1073 -31.53 7.42 -7.75
N TYR A 1074 -30.40 7.02 -7.16
CA TYR A 1074 -29.06 7.49 -7.50
C TYR A 1074 -28.03 6.37 -7.29
N ARG A 1075 -26.86 6.49 -7.92
CA ARG A 1075 -25.77 5.53 -7.76
C ARG A 1075 -24.40 6.20 -7.82
N THR A 1076 -23.61 6.04 -6.77
CA THR A 1076 -22.19 6.39 -6.78
C THR A 1076 -21.41 5.38 -7.62
N ILE A 1077 -20.54 5.89 -8.49
CA ILE A 1077 -19.62 5.10 -9.31
C ILE A 1077 -18.22 5.08 -8.68
N SER A 1078 -17.65 6.25 -8.38
CA SER A 1078 -16.38 6.38 -7.64
C SER A 1078 -16.43 7.61 -6.75
N LEU A 1079 -15.81 7.51 -5.57
CA LEU A 1079 -15.62 8.60 -4.61
C LEU A 1079 -14.20 8.51 -4.05
N SER A 1080 -13.39 9.51 -4.34
CA SER A 1080 -12.01 9.65 -3.86
C SER A 1080 -11.73 11.11 -3.48
N PRO A 1081 -10.57 11.42 -2.87
CA PRO A 1081 -10.22 12.79 -2.52
C PRO A 1081 -10.21 13.76 -3.70
N ASN A 1082 -9.92 13.29 -4.91
CA ASN A 1082 -9.76 14.14 -6.08
C ASN A 1082 -10.96 14.08 -7.02
N MET A 1083 -11.77 13.02 -6.98
CA MET A 1083 -12.85 12.78 -7.93
C MET A 1083 -14.11 12.20 -7.25
N PHE A 1084 -15.28 12.67 -7.69
CA PHE A 1084 -16.56 12.06 -7.37
C PHE A 1084 -17.39 11.88 -8.64
N MET A 1085 -17.75 10.64 -8.95
CA MET A 1085 -18.50 10.27 -10.15
C MET A 1085 -19.75 9.48 -9.75
N PHE A 1086 -20.92 9.92 -10.23
CA PHE A 1086 -22.21 9.34 -9.85
C PHE A 1086 -23.28 9.50 -10.93
N LEU A 1087 -24.33 8.67 -10.83
CA LEU A 1087 -25.50 8.64 -11.70
C LEU A 1087 -26.74 9.16 -10.98
N VAL A 1088 -27.48 10.04 -11.65
CA VAL A 1088 -28.73 10.65 -11.18
C VAL A 1088 -29.72 10.85 -12.33
N PRO A 1089 -31.02 11.05 -12.06
CA PRO A 1089 -31.97 11.46 -13.08
C PRO A 1089 -31.53 12.78 -13.73
N SER A 1090 -31.76 12.92 -15.04
CA SER A 1090 -31.35 14.13 -15.79
C SER A 1090 -31.96 15.41 -15.22
N SER A 1091 -33.22 15.34 -14.76
CA SER A 1091 -33.95 16.43 -14.12
C SER A 1091 -33.29 16.95 -12.84
N LYS A 1092 -32.48 16.11 -12.17
CA LYS A 1092 -31.81 16.44 -10.90
C LYS A 1092 -30.36 16.90 -11.05
N ALA A 1093 -29.75 16.68 -12.21
CA ALA A 1093 -28.33 16.98 -12.41
C ALA A 1093 -27.97 18.45 -12.12
N VAL A 1094 -28.76 19.40 -12.66
CA VAL A 1094 -28.51 20.84 -12.48
C VAL A 1094 -28.70 21.26 -11.01
N GLU A 1095 -29.72 20.73 -10.34
CA GLU A 1095 -29.98 21.00 -8.93
C GLU A 1095 -28.80 20.55 -8.06
N ILE A 1096 -28.28 19.35 -8.32
CA ILE A 1096 -27.14 18.78 -7.58
C ILE A 1096 -25.85 19.56 -7.85
N ILE A 1097 -25.61 19.98 -9.10
CA ILE A 1097 -24.43 20.80 -9.44
C ILE A 1097 -24.50 22.16 -8.74
N LYS A 1098 -25.71 22.76 -8.67
CA LYS A 1098 -25.90 24.01 -7.93
C LYS A 1098 -25.61 23.82 -6.44
N GLU A 1099 -26.08 22.73 -5.84
CA GLU A 1099 -25.75 22.39 -4.45
C GLU A 1099 -24.24 22.16 -4.26
N ALA A 1100 -23.59 21.43 -5.15
CA ALA A 1100 -22.14 21.21 -5.11
C ALA A 1100 -21.39 22.55 -5.16
N LYS A 1101 -21.81 23.47 -6.04
CA LYS A 1101 -21.27 24.84 -6.12
C LYS A 1101 -21.50 25.62 -4.82
N ASP A 1102 -22.71 25.60 -4.27
CA ASP A 1102 -23.04 26.37 -3.06
C ASP A 1102 -22.23 25.86 -1.84
N ARG A 1103 -22.12 24.53 -1.69
CA ARG A 1103 -21.26 23.90 -0.68
C ARG A 1103 -19.79 24.22 -0.92
N TYR A 1104 -19.33 24.18 -2.17
CA TYR A 1104 -17.96 24.53 -2.54
C TYR A 1104 -17.65 25.98 -2.17
N MET A 1105 -18.53 26.93 -2.49
CA MET A 1105 -18.34 28.33 -2.13
C MET A 1105 -18.29 28.54 -0.61
N LYS A 1106 -19.06 27.76 0.15
CA LYS A 1106 -19.03 27.79 1.61
C LYS A 1106 -17.73 27.24 2.20
N GLN A 1107 -17.26 26.09 1.72
CA GLN A 1107 -16.12 25.37 2.30
C GLN A 1107 -14.76 25.77 1.71
N PHE A 1108 -14.72 26.19 0.44
CA PHE A 1108 -13.48 26.49 -0.29
C PHE A 1108 -13.46 27.90 -0.89
N GLY A 1109 -14.48 28.72 -0.63
CA GLY A 1109 -14.56 30.09 -1.17
C GLY A 1109 -13.39 31.00 -0.80
N LYS A 1110 -12.66 30.69 0.29
CA LYS A 1110 -11.43 31.42 0.68
C LYS A 1110 -10.23 31.13 -0.24
N VAL A 1111 -10.25 30.02 -0.97
CA VAL A 1111 -9.20 29.61 -1.92
C VAL A 1111 -9.74 29.55 -3.36
N TYR A 1112 -10.84 30.25 -3.63
CA TYR A 1112 -11.43 30.34 -4.96
C TYR A 1112 -10.37 30.74 -5.99
N GLY A 1113 -10.31 30.00 -7.11
CA GLY A 1113 -9.29 30.15 -8.14
C GLY A 1113 -8.05 29.26 -7.98
N LYS A 1114 -7.72 28.79 -6.76
CA LYS A 1114 -6.59 27.86 -6.50
C LYS A 1114 -7.00 26.40 -6.34
N LEU A 1115 -8.25 26.15 -5.94
CA LEU A 1115 -8.79 24.79 -5.82
C LEU A 1115 -10.06 24.68 -6.68
N PRO A 1116 -9.97 24.55 -8.01
CA PRO A 1116 -11.16 24.54 -8.87
C PRO A 1116 -11.99 23.28 -8.64
N LEU A 1117 -13.31 23.41 -8.54
CA LEU A 1117 -14.22 22.26 -8.65
C LEU A 1117 -14.71 22.15 -10.09
N ASN A 1118 -14.05 21.31 -10.88
CA ASN A 1118 -14.43 21.05 -12.25
C ASN A 1118 -15.64 20.11 -12.28
N ALA A 1119 -16.61 20.39 -13.15
CA ALA A 1119 -17.81 19.59 -13.30
C ALA A 1119 -18.02 19.20 -14.77
N GLY A 1120 -18.14 17.90 -15.02
CA GLY A 1120 -18.51 17.32 -16.32
C GLY A 1120 -19.83 16.59 -16.21
N VAL A 1121 -20.70 16.75 -17.20
CA VAL A 1121 -22.04 16.13 -17.21
C VAL A 1121 -22.29 15.48 -18.55
N VAL A 1122 -22.62 14.19 -18.54
CA VAL A 1122 -23.06 13.45 -19.73
C VAL A 1122 -24.54 13.13 -19.56
N PHE A 1123 -25.39 13.69 -20.41
CA PHE A 1123 -26.80 13.29 -20.50
C PHE A 1123 -26.95 12.18 -21.52
N PHE A 1124 -27.63 11.10 -21.16
CA PHE A 1124 -27.80 9.96 -22.05
C PHE A 1124 -29.13 9.22 -21.77
N LYS A 1125 -29.60 8.49 -22.78
CA LYS A 1125 -30.80 7.65 -22.66
C LYS A 1125 -30.46 6.41 -21.86
N ARG A 1126 -31.38 5.89 -21.04
CA ARG A 1126 -31.15 4.69 -20.19
C ARG A 1126 -30.65 3.44 -20.93
N LYS A 1127 -30.94 3.31 -22.24
CA LYS A 1127 -30.48 2.20 -23.10
C LYS A 1127 -29.13 2.46 -23.79
N THR A 1128 -28.42 3.53 -23.45
CA THR A 1128 -27.10 3.84 -24.02
C THR A 1128 -26.05 2.88 -23.44
N PRO A 1129 -25.14 2.31 -24.25
CA PRO A 1129 -24.06 1.47 -23.74
C PRO A 1129 -23.18 2.21 -22.74
N PHE A 1130 -22.95 1.62 -21.56
CA PHE A 1130 -22.36 2.38 -20.45
C PHE A 1130 -20.88 2.73 -20.67
N TYR A 1131 -20.13 1.92 -21.41
CA TYR A 1131 -18.73 2.21 -21.75
C TYR A 1131 -18.57 3.54 -22.50
N ALA A 1132 -19.55 3.94 -23.32
CA ALA A 1132 -19.52 5.22 -24.04
C ALA A 1132 -19.69 6.41 -23.07
N CYS A 1133 -20.50 6.24 -22.02
CA CYS A 1133 -20.64 7.23 -20.96
C CYS A 1133 -19.34 7.36 -20.14
N LEU A 1134 -18.67 6.25 -19.84
CA LEU A 1134 -17.39 6.25 -19.12
C LEU A 1134 -16.24 6.85 -19.95
N ASP A 1135 -16.21 6.61 -21.27
CA ASP A 1135 -15.24 7.27 -22.15
C ASP A 1135 -15.40 8.79 -22.12
N SER A 1136 -16.65 9.27 -22.09
CA SER A 1136 -16.95 10.71 -21.96
C SER A 1136 -16.43 11.26 -20.61
N ALA A 1137 -16.61 10.52 -19.51
CA ALA A 1137 -16.03 10.87 -18.21
C ALA A 1137 -14.49 10.93 -18.24
N ARG A 1138 -13.84 9.95 -18.89
CA ARG A 1138 -12.37 9.95 -19.10
C ARG A 1138 -11.90 11.20 -19.84
N ARG A 1139 -12.61 11.59 -20.91
CA ARG A 1139 -12.30 12.80 -21.69
C ARG A 1139 -12.43 14.06 -20.85
N PHE A 1140 -13.47 14.18 -20.00
CA PHE A 1140 -13.59 15.31 -19.09
C PHE A 1140 -12.38 15.43 -18.16
N ILE A 1141 -11.93 14.33 -17.55
CA ILE A 1141 -10.75 14.34 -16.68
C ILE A 1141 -9.49 14.79 -17.43
N ASN A 1142 -9.32 14.37 -18.68
CA ASN A 1142 -8.21 14.82 -19.51
C ASN A 1142 -8.30 16.33 -19.80
N CYS A 1143 -9.49 16.84 -20.16
CA CYS A 1143 -9.71 18.27 -20.36
C CYS A 1143 -9.47 19.07 -19.07
N PHE A 1144 -9.84 18.54 -17.90
CA PHE A 1144 -9.62 19.23 -16.63
C PHE A 1144 -8.13 19.38 -16.28
N LYS A 1145 -7.24 18.58 -16.89
CA LYS A 1145 -5.78 18.69 -16.67
C LYS A 1145 -5.11 19.70 -17.61
N ASP A 1146 -5.76 20.05 -18.72
CA ASP A 1146 -5.21 20.94 -19.74
C ASP A 1146 -5.45 22.41 -19.38
N GLU A 1147 -4.37 23.11 -18.99
CA GLU A 1147 -4.42 24.53 -18.63
C GLU A 1147 -4.71 25.45 -19.83
N GLU A 1148 -4.35 25.07 -21.06
CA GLU A 1148 -4.66 25.86 -22.27
C GLU A 1148 -6.13 25.75 -22.67
N MET A 1149 -6.72 24.57 -22.54
CA MET A 1149 -8.16 24.37 -22.77
C MET A 1149 -9.03 25.10 -21.75
N ARG A 1150 -8.53 25.34 -20.52
CA ARG A 1150 -9.23 26.16 -19.51
C ARG A 1150 -9.19 27.66 -19.81
N LYS A 1151 -8.21 28.12 -20.59
CA LYS A 1151 -8.05 29.53 -21.00
C LYS A 1151 -8.91 29.90 -22.23
N LYS A 1152 -9.36 28.91 -23.02
CA LYS A 1152 -10.30 29.06 -24.14
C LYS A 1152 -11.74 28.95 -23.65
#